data_AF-A0A534K8C1-F1
#
_entry.id   AF-A0A534K8C1-F1
#
_cell.length_a   1.000
_cell.length_b   1.000
_cell.length_c   1.000
_cell.angle_alpha   90.00
_cell.angle_beta   90.00
_cell.angle_gamma   90.00
#
_symmetry.space_group_name_H-M   'P 1'
#
loop_
_entity.id
_entity.type
_entity.pdbx_description
1 polymer ?
#
loop_
_entity_poly.entity_id
_entity_poly.type
_entity_poly.pdbx_seq_one_letter_code
_entity_poly.pdbx_strand_id
1 'polypeptide(L)'
;MDVTSSAAVDVPWGPNPQGLQGRWTGTATYRPAQDLGEGPHTVTVVVADVAGNIAEITKTIVVDTLAPALVLDGPPVRFTRLATAVVSGRTEPGATVSIGAASSLAPADGTFAFTVNLTEGRNEFLVQASDWFHLDPLGDLLAGNSAQVSMTIIRDIRAPTILVTAPASPTASDVVLLRGRVTESISATEGYDPATVVLTVGGRRAWVLADGSFSVALPLSEGANAFTVVAMDLAGNSASVPVAVTRDSMAPTLQVLPIPAETTSGSLNVSGRTDPGALVFINGIVVRPAADGSFYRVVALSGGPNVIVVRAEDLAGNAVEQTFPVAYVAGSGGSSLGAWAGVGVLIAILAALGTAFLFGRGLVPWSRRREEEGPQPPGEPTSEEENPPGEAEAPPPAESPAESPSEVAPSIPSPSTPSVDDRVSKIESAFAAGRIGREAYARNLRALGREPPPEVPEPEPPAPQPSTAERVDRLRAAFEQGRITREAYESNLTKLGMAAAAPPAPSSDERVAPLESAFREGRITEDAYRANLARLGLGVSSEEPPAPPSDKAVALENAYREGRISRAMYEANLARLGLPAPATPEDRGAALRRAFEAGRIAPATYAQNLVRMLGVADDPRAETLRSAFTEGRIDADLLEKNLRRLRQG
;
A
#
# COMPACT_ATOMS: atom_id res chain seq x y z
N MET A 1 19.07 21.93 38.23
CA MET A 1 19.83 21.59 39.45
C MET A 1 19.10 20.46 40.14
N ASP A 2 19.83 19.41 40.53
CA ASP A 2 19.28 18.30 41.31
C ASP A 2 19.00 18.76 42.75
N VAL A 3 17.91 18.28 43.36
CA VAL A 3 17.49 18.75 44.70
C VAL A 3 17.40 17.56 45.65
N THR A 4 18.51 17.29 46.34
CA THR A 4 18.55 16.34 47.45
C THR A 4 17.81 16.87 48.69
N SER A 5 17.43 15.96 49.58
CA SER A 5 16.47 16.21 50.65
C SER A 5 17.06 16.92 51.88
N SER A 6 16.36 17.97 52.31
CA SER A 6 16.52 18.75 53.56
C SER A 6 17.70 19.73 53.65
N ALA A 7 17.40 20.93 54.15
CA ALA A 7 18.36 21.89 54.71
C ALA A 7 17.61 22.88 55.64
N ALA A 8 18.31 23.37 56.67
CA ALA A 8 17.80 24.38 57.61
C ALA A 8 18.17 25.81 57.17
N VAL A 9 17.50 26.82 57.72
CA VAL A 9 17.88 28.23 57.56
C VAL A 9 18.84 28.61 58.69
N ASP A 10 20.08 28.89 58.34
CA ASP A 10 21.09 29.46 59.25
C ASP A 10 21.46 30.85 58.75
N VAL A 11 21.41 31.86 59.63
CA VAL A 11 21.66 33.26 59.26
C VAL A 11 22.77 33.83 60.17
N PRO A 12 24.05 33.66 59.79
CA PRO A 12 25.16 34.09 60.63
C PRO A 12 25.29 35.61 60.68
N TRP A 13 25.71 36.12 61.84
CA TRP A 13 25.92 37.55 62.07
C TRP A 13 27.35 37.95 61.71
N GLY A 14 27.52 38.85 60.73
CA GLY A 14 28.83 39.32 60.27
C GLY A 14 28.99 40.85 60.40
N PRO A 15 30.11 41.36 60.96
CA PRO A 15 30.33 42.80 61.14
C PRO A 15 30.64 43.50 59.81
N ASN A 16 30.28 44.80 59.72
CA ASN A 16 30.77 45.67 58.65
C ASN A 16 32.17 46.23 58.99
N PRO A 17 32.87 46.91 58.05
CA PRO A 17 34.21 47.46 58.28
C PRO A 17 34.32 48.54 59.38
N GLN A 18 33.19 48.92 60.00
CA GLN A 18 33.09 49.96 61.03
C GLN A 18 32.54 49.41 62.37
N GLY A 19 32.31 48.09 62.47
CA GLY A 19 31.90 47.41 63.71
C GLY A 19 30.48 47.68 64.21
N LEU A 20 29.59 48.30 63.40
CA LEU A 20 28.23 48.65 63.82
C LEU A 20 27.16 48.12 62.85
N GLN A 21 26.33 47.21 63.35
CA GLN A 21 25.20 46.54 62.68
C GLN A 21 25.59 45.71 61.43
N GLY A 22 25.57 44.39 61.60
CA GLY A 22 25.76 43.42 60.52
C GLY A 22 24.54 43.31 59.61
N ARG A 23 24.77 43.01 58.33
CA ARG A 23 23.71 42.59 57.40
C ARG A 23 23.41 41.11 57.62
N TRP A 24 22.12 40.77 57.68
CA TRP A 24 21.68 39.38 57.53
C TRP A 24 21.91 38.93 56.09
N THR A 25 22.67 37.87 55.87
CA THR A 25 22.81 37.20 54.58
C THR A 25 22.36 35.75 54.72
N GLY A 26 21.37 35.34 53.93
CA GLY A 26 20.83 33.99 53.94
C GLY A 26 20.04 33.71 52.67
N THR A 27 19.86 32.43 52.35
CA THR A 27 19.11 31.97 51.17
C THR A 27 17.71 31.56 51.61
N ALA A 28 16.69 32.26 51.12
CA ALA A 28 15.30 31.82 51.25
C ALA A 28 14.94 30.91 50.05
N THR A 29 14.43 29.71 50.33
CA THR A 29 13.87 28.82 49.31
C THR A 29 12.36 28.70 49.49
N TYR A 30 11.63 28.80 48.38
CA TYR A 30 10.18 28.64 48.34
C TYR A 30 9.85 27.60 47.27
N ARG A 31 9.05 26.60 47.65
CA ARG A 31 8.47 25.63 46.71
C ARG A 31 6.97 25.86 46.65
N PRO A 32 6.41 26.19 45.47
CA PRO A 32 4.96 26.22 45.27
C PRO A 32 4.29 24.91 45.73
N ALA A 33 3.11 25.01 46.34
CA ALA A 33 2.36 23.84 46.79
C ALA A 33 1.66 23.07 45.65
N GLN A 34 1.58 23.69 44.47
CA GLN A 34 1.10 23.13 43.20
C GLN A 34 2.04 23.61 42.10
N ASP A 35 2.13 22.85 41.01
CA ASP A 35 2.90 23.27 39.84
C ASP A 35 2.33 24.57 39.25
N LEU A 36 3.22 25.45 38.80
CA LEU A 36 2.84 26.71 38.18
C LEU A 36 2.29 26.44 36.77
N GLY A 37 1.14 27.02 36.43
CA GLY A 37 0.59 26.96 35.07
C GLY A 37 1.41 27.79 34.06
N GLU A 38 1.06 27.71 32.79
CA GLU A 38 1.73 28.47 31.72
C GLU A 38 1.68 30.00 31.93
N GLY A 39 2.70 30.69 31.43
CA GLY A 39 2.77 32.15 31.36
C GLY A 39 3.56 32.83 32.48
N PRO A 40 3.42 34.17 32.62
CA PRO A 40 4.19 34.96 33.58
C PRO A 40 3.65 34.85 35.01
N HIS A 41 4.54 34.56 35.96
CA HIS A 41 4.28 34.59 37.40
C HIS A 41 5.16 35.62 38.08
N THR A 42 4.61 36.34 39.06
CA THR A 42 5.38 37.30 39.87
C THR A 42 5.71 36.67 41.22
N VAL A 43 7.01 36.51 41.49
CA VAL A 43 7.52 36.16 42.82
C VAL A 43 7.74 37.45 43.60
N THR A 44 6.92 37.68 44.62
CA THR A 44 7.08 38.80 45.55
C THR A 44 7.75 38.31 46.83
N VAL A 45 8.87 38.92 47.20
CA VAL A 45 9.56 38.72 48.47
C VAL A 45 9.31 39.93 49.36
N VAL A 46 8.59 39.72 50.46
CA VAL A 46 8.30 40.74 51.47
C VAL A 46 9.11 40.44 52.73
N VAL A 47 9.85 41.42 53.23
CA VAL A 47 10.61 41.34 54.48
C VAL A 47 10.15 42.46 55.40
N ALA A 48 9.76 42.11 56.63
CA ALA A 48 9.40 43.07 57.67
C ALA A 48 10.42 43.05 58.81
N ASP A 49 10.74 44.21 59.39
CA ASP A 49 11.48 44.30 60.64
C ASP A 49 10.58 44.22 61.88
N VAL A 50 11.19 44.13 63.06
CA VAL A 50 10.46 44.04 64.36
C VAL A 50 9.67 45.31 64.73
N ALA A 51 9.90 46.42 64.04
CA ALA A 51 9.12 47.66 64.20
C ALA A 51 7.97 47.76 63.18
N GLY A 52 7.84 46.80 62.26
CA GLY A 52 6.82 46.77 61.21
C GLY A 52 7.19 47.52 59.93
N ASN A 53 8.45 47.93 59.75
CA ASN A 53 8.90 48.49 58.48
C ASN A 53 9.02 47.37 57.44
N ILE A 54 8.49 47.57 56.23
CA ILE A 54 8.43 46.56 55.18
C ILE A 54 9.33 46.96 54.00
N ALA A 55 10.07 45.99 53.46
CA ALA A 55 10.73 46.06 52.17
C ALA A 55 10.16 44.96 51.24
N GLU A 56 9.94 45.29 49.97
CA GLU A 56 9.38 44.39 48.96
C GLU A 56 10.28 44.35 47.72
N ILE A 57 10.50 43.15 47.18
CA ILE A 57 11.17 42.93 45.89
C ILE A 57 10.30 41.98 45.06
N THR A 58 9.98 42.39 43.83
CA THR A 58 9.26 41.56 42.86
C THR A 58 10.22 41.05 41.78
N LYS A 59 10.03 39.79 41.36
CA LYS A 59 10.72 39.22 40.21
C LYS A 59 9.74 38.40 39.37
N THR A 60 9.64 38.72 38.09
CA THR A 60 8.86 37.91 37.15
C THR A 60 9.65 36.68 36.72
N ILE A 61 8.97 35.55 36.65
CA ILE A 61 9.41 34.32 35.95
C ILE A 61 8.36 34.00 34.88
N VAL A 62 8.75 33.32 33.81
CA VAL A 62 7.81 32.78 32.82
C VAL A 62 7.92 31.26 32.88
N VAL A 63 6.78 30.59 32.98
CA VAL A 63 6.67 29.15 32.75
C VAL A 63 6.24 28.99 31.31
N ASP A 64 7.03 28.25 30.55
CA ASP A 64 6.71 27.81 29.20
C ASP A 64 7.11 26.34 29.10
N THR A 65 6.14 25.46 28.85
CA THR A 65 6.39 24.02 28.64
C THR A 65 6.13 23.56 27.20
N LEU A 66 5.83 24.50 26.28
CA LEU A 66 5.44 24.18 24.92
C LEU A 66 6.65 24.22 23.98
N ALA A 67 6.87 23.11 23.26
CA ALA A 67 7.87 23.08 22.20
C ALA A 67 7.42 23.94 21.01
N PRO A 68 8.33 24.71 20.37
CA PRO A 68 7.97 25.56 19.25
C PRO A 68 7.50 24.70 18.07
N ALA A 69 6.42 25.10 17.42
CA ALA A 69 5.96 24.44 16.21
C ALA A 69 7.10 24.38 15.16
N LEU A 70 7.26 23.24 14.49
CA LEU A 70 8.28 23.02 13.46
C LEU A 70 7.68 22.28 12.27
N VAL A 71 7.77 22.88 11.08
CA VAL A 71 7.27 22.31 9.82
C VAL A 71 8.34 22.50 8.75
N LEU A 72 8.70 21.42 8.04
CA LEU A 72 9.61 21.47 6.90
C LEU A 72 8.82 21.63 5.60
N ASP A 73 9.36 22.36 4.63
CA ASP A 73 8.74 22.48 3.32
C ASP A 73 8.82 21.16 2.53
N GLY A 74 7.95 20.99 1.53
CA GLY A 74 8.03 19.89 0.57
C GLY A 74 7.79 18.49 1.15
N PRO A 75 8.11 17.42 0.39
CA PRO A 75 7.90 16.04 0.85
C PRO A 75 9.00 15.59 1.82
N PRO A 76 8.72 14.62 2.72
CA PRO A 76 9.70 14.07 3.66
C PRO A 76 10.88 13.35 2.99
N VAL A 77 10.69 12.84 1.77
CA VAL A 77 11.73 12.23 0.94
C VAL A 77 11.84 13.03 -0.36
N ARG A 78 13.06 13.46 -0.71
CA ARG A 78 13.37 14.24 -1.91
C ARG A 78 14.47 13.55 -2.73
N PHE A 79 14.46 13.76 -4.05
CA PHE A 79 15.47 13.26 -4.98
C PHE A 79 16.18 14.42 -5.68
N THR A 80 17.49 14.31 -5.89
CA THR A 80 18.28 15.33 -6.61
C THR A 80 19.54 14.73 -7.20
N ARG A 81 20.06 15.35 -8.27
CA ARG A 81 21.38 15.06 -8.86
C ARG A 81 22.47 16.01 -8.32
N LEU A 82 22.07 17.05 -7.60
CA LEU A 82 22.97 18.10 -7.11
C LEU A 82 23.74 17.63 -5.87
N ALA A 83 24.97 18.11 -5.70
CA ALA A 83 25.78 17.85 -4.50
C ALA A 83 25.35 18.68 -3.27
N THR A 84 24.37 19.57 -3.44
CA THR A 84 23.80 20.39 -2.37
C THR A 84 22.28 20.46 -2.50
N ALA A 85 21.60 20.72 -1.39
CA ALA A 85 20.18 21.03 -1.36
C ALA A 85 19.87 22.10 -0.31
N VAL A 86 18.70 22.72 -0.42
CA VAL A 86 18.17 23.64 0.59
C VAL A 86 17.10 22.91 1.41
N VAL A 87 17.32 22.82 2.72
CA VAL A 87 16.32 22.43 3.72
C VAL A 87 15.71 23.71 4.27
N SER A 88 14.44 23.93 3.99
CA SER A 88 13.69 25.11 4.44
C SER A 88 12.40 24.69 5.14
N GLY A 89 11.83 25.64 5.87
CA GLY A 89 10.57 25.42 6.58
C GLY A 89 10.16 26.64 7.39
N ARG A 90 9.26 26.39 8.34
CA ARG A 90 8.77 27.35 9.31
C ARG A 90 8.83 26.83 10.73
N THR A 91 9.09 27.74 11.65
CA THR A 91 8.96 27.55 13.09
C THR A 91 8.36 28.80 13.75
N GLU A 92 8.25 28.80 15.07
CA GLU A 92 7.83 29.99 15.81
C GLU A 92 8.91 31.09 15.75
N PRO A 93 8.53 32.36 15.53
CA PRO A 93 9.48 33.48 15.51
C PRO A 93 10.31 33.57 16.79
N GLY A 94 11.63 33.71 16.65
CA GLY A 94 12.56 33.74 17.78
C GLY A 94 13.02 32.37 18.29
N ALA A 95 12.45 31.26 17.82
CA ALA A 95 13.03 29.93 18.06
C ALA A 95 14.35 29.78 17.29
N THR A 96 15.34 29.11 17.88
CA THR A 96 16.58 28.72 17.19
C THR A 96 16.38 27.38 16.51
N VAL A 97 16.55 27.35 15.19
CA VAL A 97 16.53 26.12 14.38
C VAL A 97 17.96 25.63 14.19
N SER A 98 18.19 24.33 14.26
CA SER A 98 19.48 23.69 14.00
C SER A 98 19.35 22.45 13.11
N ILE A 99 20.42 22.19 12.35
CA ILE A 99 20.59 21.03 11.47
C ILE A 99 22.06 20.60 11.53
N GLY A 100 22.32 19.50 12.25
CA GLY A 100 23.69 19.14 12.65
C GLY A 100 24.34 20.27 13.46
N ALA A 101 25.53 20.72 13.04
CA ALA A 101 26.25 21.81 13.70
C ALA A 101 25.82 23.23 13.25
N ALA A 102 25.00 23.36 12.21
CA ALA A 102 24.50 24.66 11.76
C ALA A 102 23.28 25.07 12.59
N SER A 103 23.18 26.34 12.95
CA SER A 103 22.00 26.91 13.61
C SER A 103 21.68 28.31 13.10
N SER A 104 20.42 28.72 13.21
CA SER A 104 19.91 30.04 12.85
C SER A 104 18.72 30.39 13.73
N LEU A 105 18.64 31.65 14.15
CA LEU A 105 17.45 32.21 14.79
C LEU A 105 16.35 32.43 13.75
N ALA A 106 15.11 32.03 14.05
CA ALA A 106 13.96 32.29 13.19
C ALA A 106 13.57 33.78 13.23
N PRO A 107 13.42 34.47 12.08
CA PRO A 107 12.98 35.85 12.04
C PRO A 107 11.48 35.99 12.32
N ALA A 108 10.97 37.22 12.29
CA ALA A 108 9.58 37.57 12.63
C ALA A 108 8.50 36.85 11.78
N ASP A 109 8.85 36.32 10.60
CA ASP A 109 7.96 35.54 9.74
C ASP A 109 8.04 34.00 9.97
N GLY A 110 8.87 33.58 10.92
CA GLY A 110 9.09 32.18 11.30
C GLY A 110 9.87 31.34 10.28
N THR A 111 10.37 31.92 9.19
CA THR A 111 11.01 31.14 8.11
C THR A 111 12.47 30.78 8.41
N PHE A 112 12.93 29.65 7.89
CA PHE A 112 14.36 29.30 7.91
C PHE A 112 14.78 28.56 6.65
N ALA A 113 16.08 28.61 6.33
CA ALA A 113 16.68 27.84 5.25
C ALA A 113 18.15 27.52 5.56
N PHE A 114 18.54 26.28 5.31
CA PHE A 114 19.92 25.80 5.42
C PHE A 114 20.35 25.13 4.11
N THR A 115 21.53 25.49 3.62
CA THR A 115 22.17 24.76 2.52
C THR A 115 22.97 23.60 3.10
N VAL A 116 22.61 22.37 2.71
CA VAL A 116 23.30 21.14 3.11
C VAL A 116 24.11 20.57 1.96
N ASN A 117 25.27 19.98 2.28
CA ASN A 117 26.04 19.15 1.36
C ASN A 117 25.49 17.72 1.38
N LEU A 118 25.53 17.03 0.22
CA LEU A 118 24.98 15.70 0.03
C LEU A 118 26.05 14.73 -0.48
N THR A 119 26.18 13.58 0.18
CA THR A 119 26.88 12.41 -0.37
C THR A 119 25.95 11.62 -1.30
N GLU A 120 26.50 10.81 -2.21
CA GLU A 120 25.72 9.87 -3.03
C GLU A 120 24.89 8.91 -2.15
N GLY A 121 23.66 8.60 -2.54
CA GLY A 121 22.73 7.78 -1.78
C GLY A 121 21.83 8.55 -0.82
N ARG A 122 21.34 7.87 0.22
CA ARG A 122 20.45 8.44 1.24
C ARG A 122 21.22 9.38 2.18
N ASN A 123 20.78 10.64 2.28
CA ASN A 123 21.21 11.59 3.30
C ASN A 123 20.04 11.83 4.26
N GLU A 124 20.24 11.64 5.55
CA GLU A 124 19.21 11.87 6.58
C GLU A 124 19.57 13.11 7.41
N PHE A 125 18.60 13.99 7.58
CA PHE A 125 18.74 15.25 8.31
C PHE A 125 17.72 15.31 9.44
N LEU A 126 18.22 15.48 10.67
CA LEU A 126 17.40 15.86 11.82
C LEU A 126 17.41 17.39 11.93
N VAL A 127 16.24 18.00 11.79
CA VAL A 127 16.04 19.43 12.06
C VAL A 127 15.42 19.57 13.43
N GLN A 128 16.00 20.41 14.28
CA GLN A 128 15.48 20.73 15.60
C GLN A 128 15.15 22.22 15.69
N ALA A 129 14.06 22.57 16.37
CA ALA A 129 13.75 23.94 16.77
C ALA A 129 13.66 23.99 18.30
N SER A 130 14.24 25.02 18.93
CA SER A 130 14.20 25.23 20.38
C SER A 130 13.85 26.69 20.68
N ASP A 131 12.95 26.91 21.63
CA ASP A 131 12.38 28.21 21.99
C ASP A 131 13.33 29.09 22.81
N TRP A 132 13.96 28.51 23.83
CA TRP A 132 14.94 29.15 24.70
C TRP A 132 16.09 28.18 25.04
N PHE A 133 17.14 28.69 25.67
CA PHE A 133 18.27 27.90 26.16
C PHE A 133 18.58 28.24 27.62
N HIS A 134 18.74 27.22 28.45
CA HIS A 134 19.37 27.35 29.77
C HIS A 134 20.88 27.15 29.65
N LEU A 135 21.61 27.60 30.67
CA LEU A 135 22.97 27.15 30.91
C LEU A 135 22.92 25.99 31.91
N ASP A 136 23.66 24.93 31.63
CA ASP A 136 23.91 23.86 32.59
C ASP A 136 24.87 24.34 33.71
N PRO A 137 25.14 23.52 34.75
CA PRO A 137 26.07 23.88 35.83
C PRO A 137 27.52 24.10 35.40
N LEU A 138 27.91 23.71 34.18
CA LEU A 138 29.25 23.89 33.59
C LEU A 138 29.31 25.14 32.68
N GLY A 139 28.15 25.65 32.27
CA GLY A 139 28.01 26.82 31.38
C GLY A 139 27.64 26.47 29.93
N ASP A 140 27.31 25.21 29.64
CA ASP A 140 26.91 24.77 28.30
C ASP A 140 25.43 25.04 28.02
N LEU A 141 25.10 25.34 26.76
CA LEU A 141 23.72 25.64 26.34
C LEU A 141 22.88 24.35 26.26
N LEU A 142 21.93 24.22 27.18
CA LEU A 142 20.84 23.23 27.13
C LEU A 142 19.64 23.85 26.42
N ALA A 143 19.19 23.24 25.32
CA ALA A 143 17.91 23.57 24.71
C ALA A 143 16.77 23.38 25.73
N GLY A 144 15.82 24.32 25.73
CA GLY A 144 14.61 24.28 26.54
C GLY A 144 13.56 23.35 25.96
N ASN A 145 12.40 23.89 25.58
CA ASN A 145 11.41 23.11 24.88
C ASN A 145 11.86 22.96 23.43
N SER A 146 11.74 21.76 22.86
CA SER A 146 12.21 21.53 21.49
C SER A 146 11.34 20.56 20.70
N ALA A 147 11.21 20.85 19.41
CA ALA A 147 10.57 20.01 18.42
C ALA A 147 11.62 19.50 17.43
N GLN A 148 11.43 18.28 16.92
CA GLN A 148 12.35 17.65 15.97
C GLN A 148 11.58 17.05 14.80
N VAL A 149 12.09 17.21 13.58
CA VAL A 149 11.54 16.63 12.35
C VAL A 149 12.68 16.09 11.48
N SER A 150 12.54 14.84 11.03
CA SER A 150 13.49 14.21 10.11
C SER A 150 13.10 14.44 8.65
N MET A 151 14.09 14.66 7.78
CA MET A 151 13.94 14.67 6.32
C MET A 151 15.01 13.79 5.67
N THR A 152 14.65 13.12 4.58
CA THR A 152 15.57 12.36 3.75
C THR A 152 15.77 13.05 2.40
N ILE A 153 17.01 13.30 2.01
CA ILE A 153 17.38 13.75 0.66
C ILE A 153 18.27 12.69 0.03
N ILE A 154 17.75 12.04 -1.01
CA ILE A 154 18.50 11.08 -1.80
C ILE A 154 19.20 11.86 -2.92
N ARG A 155 20.54 11.82 -2.91
CA ARG A 155 21.35 12.30 -4.03
C ARG A 155 21.71 11.12 -4.90
N ASP A 156 21.27 11.16 -6.14
CA ASP A 156 21.43 10.07 -7.09
C ASP A 156 21.84 10.62 -8.45
N ILE A 157 23.03 10.26 -8.92
CA ILE A 157 23.54 10.68 -10.25
C ILE A 157 23.60 9.54 -11.26
N ARG A 158 23.03 8.37 -10.93
CA ARG A 158 23.21 7.14 -11.70
C ARG A 158 21.91 6.77 -12.39
N ALA A 159 21.98 6.48 -13.69
CA ALA A 159 20.81 6.14 -14.46
C ALA A 159 20.37 4.67 -14.23
N PRO A 160 19.05 4.38 -14.26
CA PRO A 160 18.54 3.02 -14.26
C PRO A 160 19.14 2.19 -15.40
N THR A 161 19.42 0.91 -15.16
CA THR A 161 19.91 0.01 -16.21
C THR A 161 18.76 -0.77 -16.83
N ILE A 162 18.77 -0.90 -18.17
CA ILE A 162 17.72 -1.56 -18.95
C ILE A 162 18.30 -2.82 -19.60
N LEU A 163 17.62 -3.96 -19.42
CA LEU A 163 17.90 -5.22 -20.11
C LEU A 163 16.67 -5.62 -20.93
N VAL A 164 16.79 -5.72 -22.26
CA VAL A 164 15.73 -6.25 -23.14
C VAL A 164 15.96 -7.75 -23.34
N THR A 165 14.93 -8.56 -23.14
CA THR A 165 14.99 -10.04 -23.19
C THR A 165 14.09 -10.64 -24.28
N ALA A 166 13.13 -9.88 -24.79
CA ALA A 166 12.32 -10.23 -25.95
C ALA A 166 11.96 -8.92 -26.69
N PRO A 167 11.77 -8.96 -28.02
CA PRO A 167 11.47 -10.13 -28.84
C PRO A 167 12.67 -10.77 -29.54
N ALA A 168 12.45 -11.96 -30.10
CA ALA A 168 13.26 -12.47 -31.21
C ALA A 168 12.85 -11.79 -32.53
N SER A 169 13.74 -11.80 -33.52
CA SER A 169 13.53 -11.21 -34.85
C SER A 169 14.20 -12.11 -35.90
N PRO A 170 13.59 -12.33 -37.07
CA PRO A 170 12.31 -11.78 -37.55
C PRO A 170 11.08 -12.45 -36.90
N THR A 171 9.87 -11.99 -37.23
CA THR A 171 8.61 -12.60 -36.78
C THR A 171 7.46 -12.40 -37.79
N ALA A 172 6.59 -13.41 -37.91
CA ALA A 172 5.34 -13.34 -38.68
C ALA A 172 4.23 -12.50 -38.03
N SER A 173 4.36 -12.15 -36.75
CA SER A 173 3.31 -11.47 -35.99
C SER A 173 3.21 -9.98 -36.34
N ASP A 174 1.98 -9.47 -36.46
CA ASP A 174 1.68 -8.04 -36.60
C ASP A 174 1.76 -7.26 -35.28
N VAL A 175 1.86 -7.97 -34.16
CA VAL A 175 2.10 -7.41 -32.82
C VAL A 175 3.28 -8.12 -32.18
N VAL A 176 4.17 -7.34 -31.56
CA VAL A 176 5.30 -7.86 -30.80
C VAL A 176 5.19 -7.55 -29.32
N LEU A 177 5.55 -8.52 -28.48
CA LEU A 177 5.58 -8.37 -27.04
C LEU A 177 7.01 -8.13 -26.57
N LEU A 178 7.40 -6.87 -26.50
CA LEU A 178 8.71 -6.46 -25.98
C LEU A 178 8.71 -6.74 -24.46
N ARG A 179 9.76 -7.40 -23.97
CA ARG A 179 9.94 -7.76 -22.55
C ARG A 179 11.35 -7.41 -22.11
N GLY A 180 11.49 -7.08 -20.84
CA GLY A 180 12.78 -6.80 -20.25
C GLY A 180 12.74 -6.66 -18.74
N ARG A 181 13.86 -6.21 -18.20
CA ARG A 181 14.01 -5.76 -16.82
C ARG A 181 14.63 -4.37 -16.77
N VAL A 182 14.23 -3.60 -15.77
CA VAL A 182 14.90 -2.40 -15.28
C VAL A 182 15.44 -2.72 -13.90
N THR A 183 16.64 -2.26 -13.57
CA THR A 183 17.10 -2.24 -12.16
C THR A 183 17.51 -0.83 -11.80
N GLU A 184 17.18 -0.44 -10.58
CA GLU A 184 17.40 0.91 -10.05
C GLU A 184 18.30 0.86 -8.81
N SER A 185 19.09 1.92 -8.60
CA SER A 185 19.95 2.06 -7.43
C SER A 185 20.24 3.53 -7.15
N ILE A 186 20.35 3.92 -5.88
CA ILE A 186 20.63 5.30 -5.46
C ILE A 186 22.06 5.52 -4.95
N SER A 187 22.79 4.46 -4.62
CA SER A 187 24.26 4.50 -4.49
C SER A 187 24.90 3.22 -5.06
N ALA A 188 26.23 3.19 -5.20
CA ALA A 188 26.97 2.04 -5.73
C ALA A 188 26.73 0.72 -4.96
N THR A 189 26.25 0.81 -3.71
CA THR A 189 25.95 -0.32 -2.83
C THR A 189 24.47 -0.38 -2.41
N GLU A 190 23.63 0.56 -2.84
CA GLU A 190 22.21 0.66 -2.43
C GLU A 190 21.27 0.64 -3.64
N GLY A 191 20.57 -0.48 -3.82
CA GLY A 191 19.46 -0.61 -4.77
C GLY A 191 18.25 0.22 -4.36
N TYR A 192 17.37 0.50 -5.32
CA TYR A 192 16.10 1.20 -5.09
C TYR A 192 14.97 0.52 -5.87
N ASP A 193 13.70 0.83 -5.56
CA ASP A 193 12.55 0.15 -6.16
C ASP A 193 12.44 0.46 -7.66
N PRO A 194 12.63 -0.51 -8.58
CA PRO A 194 12.54 -0.26 -10.01
C PRO A 194 11.11 0.11 -10.45
N ALA A 195 10.06 -0.16 -9.66
CA ALA A 195 8.70 0.27 -9.96
C ALA A 195 8.52 1.80 -9.89
N THR A 196 9.45 2.55 -9.27
CA THR A 196 9.41 4.02 -9.28
C THR A 196 9.88 4.62 -10.60
N VAL A 197 10.55 3.83 -11.46
CA VAL A 197 11.12 4.28 -12.73
C VAL A 197 10.03 4.56 -13.76
N VAL A 198 10.10 5.73 -14.39
CA VAL A 198 9.28 6.09 -15.54
C VAL A 198 9.85 5.44 -16.79
N LEU A 199 9.30 4.29 -17.17
CA LEU A 199 9.66 3.61 -18.41
C LEU A 199 8.76 4.04 -19.57
N THR A 200 9.34 4.28 -20.74
CA THR A 200 8.64 4.45 -22.02
C THR A 200 9.25 3.56 -23.10
N VAL A 201 8.43 3.08 -24.03
CA VAL A 201 8.83 2.19 -25.12
C VAL A 201 8.15 2.68 -26.41
N GLY A 202 8.94 3.09 -27.40
CA GLY A 202 8.40 3.68 -28.63
C GLY A 202 7.50 4.89 -28.38
N GLY A 203 7.84 5.71 -27.37
CA GLY A 203 7.06 6.88 -26.94
C GLY A 203 5.83 6.56 -26.06
N ARG A 204 5.50 5.28 -25.82
CA ARG A 204 4.35 4.87 -24.99
C ARG A 204 4.82 4.54 -23.58
N ARG A 205 4.14 5.05 -22.54
CA ARG A 205 4.49 4.73 -21.13
C ARG A 205 4.25 3.23 -20.85
N ALA A 206 5.20 2.63 -20.17
CA ALA A 206 5.19 1.23 -19.74
C ALA A 206 5.13 1.13 -18.21
N TRP A 207 4.61 0.03 -17.69
CA TRP A 207 4.65 -0.27 -16.26
C TRP A 207 5.86 -1.17 -15.97
N VAL A 208 6.60 -0.81 -14.92
CA VAL A 208 7.66 -1.63 -14.33
C VAL A 208 7.08 -2.26 -13.06
N LEU A 209 7.27 -3.56 -12.89
CA LEU A 209 6.88 -4.28 -11.68
C LEU A 209 7.99 -4.18 -10.61
N ALA A 210 7.66 -4.49 -9.35
CA ALA A 210 8.62 -4.43 -8.24
C ALA A 210 9.83 -5.39 -8.38
N ASP A 211 9.74 -6.43 -9.22
CA ASP A 211 10.88 -7.30 -9.57
C ASP A 211 11.74 -6.73 -10.73
N GLY A 212 11.45 -5.50 -11.15
CA GLY A 212 12.06 -4.81 -12.29
C GLY A 212 11.51 -5.22 -13.64
N SER A 213 10.65 -6.25 -13.74
CA SER A 213 10.18 -6.71 -15.06
C SER A 213 9.18 -5.75 -15.70
N PHE A 214 9.23 -5.67 -17.03
CA PHE A 214 8.27 -4.92 -17.82
C PHE A 214 7.88 -5.68 -19.09
N SER A 215 6.68 -5.40 -19.61
CA SER A 215 6.24 -5.91 -20.91
C SER A 215 5.30 -4.95 -21.61
N VAL A 216 5.50 -4.76 -22.92
CA VAL A 216 4.73 -3.83 -23.76
C VAL A 216 4.40 -4.50 -25.08
N ALA A 217 3.12 -4.49 -25.46
CA ALA A 217 2.66 -4.89 -26.79
C ALA A 217 2.76 -3.69 -27.76
N LEU A 218 3.50 -3.87 -28.85
CA LEU A 218 3.74 -2.88 -29.89
C LEU A 218 3.27 -3.43 -31.24
N PRO A 219 2.52 -2.67 -32.05
CA PRO A 219 2.23 -3.07 -33.42
C PRO A 219 3.51 -3.05 -34.28
N LEU A 220 3.56 -3.93 -35.28
CA LEU A 220 4.62 -4.01 -36.28
C LEU A 220 4.05 -3.77 -37.68
N SER A 221 4.64 -2.82 -38.40
CA SER A 221 4.51 -2.70 -39.85
C SER A 221 5.34 -3.79 -40.53
N GLU A 222 5.00 -4.16 -41.76
CA GLU A 222 5.81 -5.10 -42.55
C GLU A 222 7.24 -4.55 -42.77
N GLY A 223 8.25 -5.42 -42.68
CA GLY A 223 9.65 -5.04 -42.77
C GLY A 223 10.26 -4.57 -41.44
N ALA A 224 11.24 -3.66 -41.52
CA ALA A 224 12.02 -3.23 -40.35
C ALA A 224 11.26 -2.24 -39.46
N ASN A 225 11.16 -2.55 -38.17
CA ASN A 225 10.60 -1.70 -37.13
C ASN A 225 11.71 -1.35 -36.12
N ALA A 226 11.73 -0.10 -35.66
CA ALA A 226 12.69 0.37 -34.67
C ALA A 226 11.95 1.05 -33.50
N PHE A 227 12.33 0.69 -32.28
CA PHE A 227 11.81 1.24 -31.04
C PHE A 227 12.97 1.68 -30.14
N THR A 228 12.70 2.65 -29.27
CA THR A 228 13.61 3.01 -28.17
C THR A 228 12.89 2.74 -26.86
N VAL A 229 13.54 1.99 -25.96
CA VAL A 229 13.17 1.87 -24.55
C VAL A 229 13.91 2.98 -23.81
N VAL A 230 13.21 3.83 -23.05
CA VAL A 230 13.80 4.91 -22.24
C VAL A 230 13.30 4.81 -20.82
N ALA A 231 14.22 4.72 -19.86
CA ALA A 231 13.95 4.72 -18.43
C ALA A 231 14.41 6.04 -17.81
N MET A 232 13.63 6.58 -16.86
CA MET A 232 14.00 7.77 -16.09
C MET A 232 13.60 7.59 -14.62
N ASP A 233 14.53 7.87 -13.71
CA ASP A 233 14.32 7.73 -12.26
C ASP A 233 13.62 8.97 -11.63
N LEU A 234 13.59 9.01 -10.29
CA LEU A 234 13.02 10.11 -9.50
C LEU A 234 13.92 11.35 -9.37
N ALA A 235 15.24 11.22 -9.58
CA ALA A 235 16.20 12.33 -9.63
C ALA A 235 16.32 12.96 -11.04
N GLY A 236 15.77 12.29 -12.06
CA GLY A 236 15.82 12.66 -13.47
C GLY A 236 17.07 12.18 -14.19
N ASN A 237 17.80 11.16 -13.71
CA ASN A 237 18.77 10.48 -14.57
C ASN A 237 17.99 9.55 -15.54
N SER A 238 18.57 9.29 -16.71
CA SER A 238 17.91 8.48 -17.73
C SER A 238 18.86 7.62 -18.55
N ALA A 239 18.33 6.49 -19.01
CA ALA A 239 19.01 5.55 -19.89
C ALA A 239 18.11 5.20 -21.08
N SER A 240 18.72 4.83 -22.21
CA SER A 240 17.98 4.42 -23.41
C SER A 240 18.63 3.22 -24.10
N VAL A 241 17.79 2.32 -24.61
CA VAL A 241 18.21 1.12 -25.36
C VAL A 241 17.40 1.04 -26.67
N PRO A 242 18.05 1.02 -27.84
CA PRO A 242 17.37 0.77 -29.11
C PRO A 242 17.02 -0.71 -29.27
N VAL A 243 15.87 -1.00 -29.88
CA VAL A 243 15.38 -2.34 -30.18
C VAL A 243 14.89 -2.37 -31.62
N ALA A 244 15.47 -3.25 -32.44
CA ALA A 244 15.08 -3.47 -33.82
C ALA A 244 14.34 -4.81 -33.97
N VAL A 245 13.26 -4.83 -34.74
CA VAL A 245 12.44 -6.02 -35.02
C VAL A 245 12.02 -6.01 -36.48
N THR A 246 12.32 -7.07 -37.21
CA THR A 246 11.82 -7.25 -38.57
C THR A 246 10.54 -8.08 -38.53
N ARG A 247 9.45 -7.53 -39.06
CA ARG A 247 8.27 -8.31 -39.40
C ARG A 247 8.41 -8.84 -40.82
N ASP A 248 8.12 -10.11 -41.00
CA ASP A 248 7.99 -10.76 -42.29
C ASP A 248 6.80 -11.70 -42.21
N SER A 249 5.72 -11.41 -42.92
CA SER A 249 4.48 -12.19 -42.94
C SER A 249 4.25 -12.94 -44.25
N MET A 250 5.27 -13.05 -45.10
CA MET A 250 5.21 -13.77 -46.37
C MET A 250 5.71 -15.21 -46.22
N ALA A 251 4.89 -16.20 -46.57
CA ALA A 251 5.36 -17.58 -46.68
C ALA A 251 6.40 -17.72 -47.81
N PRO A 252 7.46 -18.55 -47.61
CA PRO A 252 8.46 -18.77 -48.65
C PRO A 252 7.85 -19.44 -49.88
N THR A 253 8.42 -19.22 -51.05
CA THR A 253 8.02 -19.96 -52.25
C THR A 253 8.34 -21.46 -52.10
N LEU A 254 7.52 -22.32 -52.69
CA LEU A 254 7.76 -23.77 -52.73
C LEU A 254 7.33 -24.34 -54.08
N GLN A 255 8.29 -24.94 -54.79
CA GLN A 255 8.09 -25.61 -56.07
C GLN A 255 8.64 -27.03 -55.96
N VAL A 256 7.76 -28.04 -55.94
CA VAL A 256 8.15 -29.46 -55.97
C VAL A 256 8.12 -29.94 -57.41
N LEU A 257 9.14 -30.69 -57.84
CA LEU A 257 9.12 -31.33 -59.16
C LEU A 257 8.00 -32.40 -59.23
N PRO A 258 7.41 -32.66 -60.41
CA PRO A 258 6.26 -33.54 -60.53
C PRO A 258 6.47 -34.93 -59.89
N ILE A 259 5.63 -35.23 -58.89
CA ILE A 259 5.55 -36.55 -58.27
C ILE A 259 4.56 -37.40 -59.08
N PRO A 260 4.92 -38.63 -59.50
CA PRO A 260 4.02 -39.51 -60.22
C PRO A 260 2.90 -40.04 -59.30
N ALA A 261 1.69 -40.18 -59.83
CA ALA A 261 0.55 -40.71 -59.08
C ALA A 261 0.71 -42.21 -58.73
N GLU A 262 1.48 -42.96 -59.52
CA GLU A 262 1.81 -44.37 -59.29
C GLU A 262 3.30 -44.63 -59.56
N THR A 263 3.87 -45.60 -58.84
CA THR A 263 5.26 -46.06 -59.05
C THR A 263 5.40 -47.54 -58.76
N THR A 264 6.32 -48.21 -59.44
CA THR A 264 6.74 -49.60 -59.17
C THR A 264 8.03 -49.68 -58.35
N SER A 265 8.62 -48.54 -57.99
CA SER A 265 9.76 -48.43 -57.07
C SER A 265 9.28 -48.27 -55.63
N GLY A 266 9.88 -49.02 -54.70
CA GLY A 266 9.63 -48.87 -53.25
C GLY A 266 10.22 -47.60 -52.64
N SER A 267 10.75 -46.69 -53.46
CA SER A 267 11.18 -45.35 -53.05
C SER A 267 11.01 -44.32 -54.17
N LEU A 268 10.87 -43.05 -53.80
CA LEU A 268 10.77 -41.91 -54.70
C LEU A 268 11.77 -40.83 -54.29
N ASN A 269 12.46 -40.21 -55.25
CA ASN A 269 13.22 -38.99 -55.00
C ASN A 269 12.30 -37.78 -55.09
N VAL A 270 12.05 -37.12 -53.96
CA VAL A 270 11.24 -35.90 -53.88
C VAL A 270 12.19 -34.70 -53.90
N SER A 271 12.11 -33.86 -54.92
CA SER A 271 13.02 -32.73 -55.11
C SER A 271 12.29 -31.48 -55.57
N GLY A 272 12.90 -30.31 -55.36
CA GLY A 272 12.28 -29.03 -55.64
C GLY A 272 13.17 -27.83 -55.36
N ARG A 273 12.54 -26.65 -55.32
CA ARG A 273 13.14 -25.38 -54.88
C ARG A 273 12.23 -24.66 -53.89
N THR A 274 12.87 -23.88 -53.02
CA THR A 274 12.24 -22.93 -52.10
C THR A 274 13.09 -21.64 -52.03
N ASP A 275 12.66 -20.64 -51.28
CA ASP A 275 13.46 -19.42 -51.09
C ASP A 275 14.76 -19.72 -50.30
N PRO A 276 15.89 -19.08 -50.65
CA PRO A 276 17.16 -19.29 -49.94
C PRO A 276 17.04 -18.99 -48.45
N GLY A 277 17.48 -19.94 -47.62
CA GLY A 277 17.44 -19.83 -46.15
C GLY A 277 16.19 -20.43 -45.49
N ALA A 278 15.16 -20.78 -46.26
CA ALA A 278 14.03 -21.55 -45.74
C ALA A 278 14.46 -22.99 -45.36
N LEU A 279 13.80 -23.57 -44.36
CA LEU A 279 13.89 -24.98 -44.00
C LEU A 279 12.79 -25.76 -44.71
N VAL A 280 13.14 -26.91 -45.28
CA VAL A 280 12.16 -27.82 -45.90
C VAL A 280 11.96 -29.05 -45.02
N PHE A 281 10.74 -29.56 -45.00
CA PHE A 281 10.34 -30.79 -44.33
C PHE A 281 9.67 -31.68 -45.37
N ILE A 282 10.12 -32.92 -45.49
CA ILE A 282 9.44 -33.93 -46.32
C ILE A 282 9.00 -35.04 -45.38
N ASN A 283 7.69 -35.34 -45.31
CA ASN A 283 7.08 -36.24 -44.33
C ASN A 283 7.60 -36.00 -42.89
N GLY A 284 7.61 -34.74 -42.46
CA GLY A 284 8.06 -34.32 -41.11
C GLY A 284 9.57 -34.32 -40.85
N ILE A 285 10.38 -34.97 -41.70
CA ILE A 285 11.85 -34.99 -41.55
C ILE A 285 12.46 -33.76 -42.25
N VAL A 286 13.30 -33.03 -41.52
CA VAL A 286 14.02 -31.82 -41.98
C VAL A 286 14.98 -32.14 -43.13
N VAL A 287 14.96 -31.28 -44.14
CA VAL A 287 15.87 -31.23 -45.29
C VAL A 287 16.36 -29.78 -45.39
N ARG A 288 17.67 -29.56 -45.27
CA ARG A 288 18.26 -28.24 -45.49
C ARG A 288 18.48 -28.04 -47.00
N PRO A 289 17.85 -27.03 -47.63
CA PRO A 289 18.14 -26.71 -49.03
C PRO A 289 19.59 -26.26 -49.22
N ALA A 290 20.08 -26.37 -50.45
CA ALA A 290 21.31 -25.74 -50.88
C ALA A 290 21.16 -24.20 -50.94
N ALA A 291 22.27 -23.49 -51.12
CA ALA A 291 22.29 -22.02 -51.17
C ALA A 291 21.47 -21.41 -52.32
N ASP A 292 21.17 -22.18 -53.37
CA ASP A 292 20.27 -21.79 -54.47
C ASP A 292 18.78 -22.14 -54.22
N GLY A 293 18.45 -22.56 -53.00
CA GLY A 293 17.12 -23.01 -52.61
C GLY A 293 16.74 -24.42 -53.07
N SER A 294 17.60 -25.14 -53.79
CA SER A 294 17.30 -26.51 -54.25
C SER A 294 17.35 -27.52 -53.10
N PHE A 295 16.42 -28.49 -53.12
CA PHE A 295 16.37 -29.56 -52.13
C PHE A 295 16.01 -30.89 -52.79
N TYR A 296 16.41 -31.99 -52.15
CA TYR A 296 15.89 -33.32 -52.47
C TYR A 296 15.94 -34.26 -51.26
N ARG A 297 15.07 -35.27 -51.24
CA ARG A 297 15.24 -36.46 -50.39
C ARG A 297 14.58 -37.68 -51.02
N VAL A 298 15.24 -38.82 -50.88
CA VAL A 298 14.62 -40.13 -51.13
C VAL A 298 13.63 -40.44 -49.99
N VAL A 299 12.40 -40.78 -50.37
CA VAL A 299 11.32 -41.21 -49.48
C VAL A 299 11.03 -42.67 -49.76
N ALA A 300 11.12 -43.55 -48.75
CA ALA A 300 10.68 -44.93 -48.86
C ALA A 300 9.14 -45.00 -48.84
N LEU A 301 8.57 -45.89 -49.65
CA LEU A 301 7.13 -46.07 -49.81
C LEU A 301 6.68 -47.42 -49.25
N SER A 302 5.54 -47.42 -48.57
CA SER A 302 4.82 -48.64 -48.18
C SER A 302 3.98 -49.14 -49.35
N GLY A 303 3.72 -50.45 -49.45
CA GLY A 303 2.87 -50.99 -50.51
C GLY A 303 1.45 -50.41 -50.49
N GLY A 304 0.91 -50.04 -51.65
CA GLY A 304 -0.39 -49.38 -51.77
C GLY A 304 -0.30 -47.84 -51.70
N PRO A 305 -1.34 -47.14 -51.21
CA PRO A 305 -1.39 -45.69 -51.22
C PRO A 305 -0.46 -45.07 -50.16
N ASN A 306 0.32 -44.08 -50.57
CA ASN A 306 1.16 -43.24 -49.72
C ASN A 306 0.79 -41.77 -49.92
N VAL A 307 1.16 -40.95 -48.94
CA VAL A 307 1.05 -39.49 -49.00
C VAL A 307 2.42 -38.89 -48.74
N ILE A 308 2.85 -37.99 -49.63
CA ILE A 308 4.08 -37.22 -49.49
C ILE A 308 3.68 -35.78 -49.18
N VAL A 309 4.06 -35.31 -48.00
CA VAL A 309 3.86 -33.92 -47.55
C VAL A 309 5.20 -33.20 -47.64
N VAL A 310 5.24 -32.09 -48.36
CA VAL A 310 6.40 -31.20 -48.47
C VAL A 310 6.01 -29.84 -47.91
N ARG A 311 6.67 -29.41 -46.84
CA ARG A 311 6.47 -28.11 -46.18
C ARG A 311 7.75 -27.29 -46.22
N ALA A 312 7.68 -26.02 -46.56
CA ALA A 312 8.76 -25.06 -46.41
C ALA A 312 8.40 -24.03 -45.33
N GLU A 313 9.37 -23.61 -44.53
CA GLU A 313 9.22 -22.63 -43.44
C GLU A 313 10.43 -21.68 -43.42
N ASP A 314 10.19 -20.39 -43.21
CA ASP A 314 11.25 -19.36 -43.13
C ASP A 314 11.75 -19.12 -41.69
N LEU A 315 12.55 -18.06 -41.49
CA LEU A 315 13.06 -17.66 -40.17
C LEU A 315 12.04 -16.92 -39.29
N ALA A 316 10.96 -16.40 -39.88
CA ALA A 316 9.88 -15.69 -39.19
C ALA A 316 8.75 -16.64 -38.72
N GLY A 317 8.76 -17.88 -39.22
CA GLY A 317 7.78 -18.93 -38.94
C GLY A 317 6.65 -19.02 -39.98
N ASN A 318 6.73 -18.28 -41.09
CA ASN A 318 5.76 -18.44 -42.17
C ASN A 318 6.03 -19.74 -42.92
N ALA A 319 4.98 -20.44 -43.33
CA ALA A 319 5.13 -21.73 -43.96
C ALA A 319 4.13 -21.96 -45.10
N VAL A 320 4.54 -22.78 -46.07
CA VAL A 320 3.72 -23.31 -47.15
C VAL A 320 3.84 -24.82 -47.19
N GLU A 321 2.75 -25.53 -47.48
CA GLU A 321 2.71 -26.99 -47.53
C GLU A 321 2.02 -27.48 -48.81
N GLN A 322 2.56 -28.54 -49.40
CA GLN A 322 2.02 -29.22 -50.57
C GLN A 322 1.96 -30.73 -50.31
N THR A 323 0.86 -31.36 -50.72
CA THR A 323 0.60 -32.78 -50.47
C THR A 323 0.39 -33.53 -51.78
N PHE A 324 1.08 -34.66 -51.94
CA PHE A 324 1.10 -35.46 -53.15
C PHE A 324 0.73 -36.93 -52.83
N PRO A 325 -0.39 -37.45 -53.34
CA PRO A 325 -0.70 -38.87 -53.26
C PRO A 325 0.16 -39.67 -54.25
N VAL A 326 0.68 -40.82 -53.82
CA VAL A 326 1.40 -41.77 -54.70
C VAL A 326 1.10 -43.21 -54.30
N ALA A 327 0.66 -44.04 -55.25
CA ALA A 327 0.49 -45.47 -55.04
C ALA A 327 1.77 -46.23 -55.41
N TYR A 328 2.32 -47.00 -54.46
CA TYR A 328 3.37 -47.97 -54.75
C TYR A 328 2.73 -49.32 -55.11
N VAL A 329 2.78 -49.66 -56.40
CA VAL A 329 2.29 -50.93 -56.95
C VAL A 329 3.48 -51.85 -57.16
N ALA A 330 3.70 -52.80 -56.24
CA ALA A 330 4.79 -53.76 -56.35
C ALA A 330 4.66 -54.58 -57.66
N GLY A 331 5.76 -54.71 -58.40
CA GLY A 331 5.83 -55.42 -59.67
C GLY A 331 5.77 -56.94 -59.53
N SER A 332 4.63 -57.48 -59.08
CA SER A 332 4.30 -58.90 -59.10
C SER A 332 3.01 -59.11 -59.90
N GLY A 333 3.09 -59.86 -61.00
CA GLY A 333 1.94 -60.12 -61.86
C GLY A 333 0.82 -60.86 -61.12
N GLY A 334 -0.25 -60.13 -60.78
CA GLY A 334 -1.40 -60.64 -60.05
C GLY A 334 -2.50 -59.58 -59.99
N SER A 335 -3.54 -59.76 -60.82
CA SER A 335 -4.66 -58.82 -60.94
C SER A 335 -5.41 -58.65 -59.61
N SER A 336 -5.33 -57.47 -59.00
CA SER A 336 -6.18 -57.12 -57.84
C SER A 336 -7.15 -55.99 -58.19
N LEU A 337 -8.39 -56.38 -58.51
CA LEU A 337 -9.52 -55.49 -58.83
C LEU A 337 -10.02 -54.64 -57.65
N GLY A 338 -9.26 -54.55 -56.55
CA GLY A 338 -9.61 -53.79 -55.33
C GLY A 338 -8.87 -52.46 -55.14
N ALA A 339 -7.78 -52.19 -55.89
CA ALA A 339 -6.92 -51.03 -55.63
C ALA A 339 -7.60 -49.66 -55.87
N TRP A 340 -8.56 -49.59 -56.79
CA TRP A 340 -9.18 -48.34 -57.25
C TRP A 340 -10.10 -47.65 -56.23
N ALA A 341 -10.60 -48.39 -55.23
CA ALA A 341 -11.47 -47.82 -54.20
C ALA A 341 -10.69 -46.93 -53.19
N GLY A 342 -9.43 -47.27 -52.90
CA GLY A 342 -8.65 -46.58 -51.87
C GLY A 342 -8.17 -45.19 -52.29
N VAL A 343 -7.69 -45.05 -53.53
CA VAL A 343 -7.10 -43.79 -54.02
C VAL A 343 -8.16 -42.69 -54.15
N GLY A 344 -9.35 -43.00 -54.69
CA GLY A 344 -10.45 -42.05 -54.81
C GLY A 344 -10.97 -41.54 -53.46
N VAL A 345 -11.07 -42.42 -52.46
CA VAL A 345 -11.49 -42.06 -51.10
C VAL A 345 -10.43 -41.20 -50.39
N LEU A 346 -9.15 -41.52 -50.55
CA LEU A 346 -8.06 -40.74 -49.95
C LEU A 346 -7.96 -39.33 -50.55
N ILE A 347 -8.11 -39.19 -51.87
CA ILE A 347 -8.16 -37.87 -52.54
C ILE A 347 -9.36 -37.05 -52.03
N ALA A 348 -10.52 -37.67 -51.83
CA ALA A 348 -11.70 -36.98 -51.28
C ALA A 348 -11.48 -36.53 -49.81
N ILE A 349 -10.83 -37.33 -48.98
CA ILE A 349 -10.50 -36.96 -47.60
C ILE A 349 -9.47 -35.81 -47.56
N LEU A 350 -8.47 -35.83 -48.44
CA LEU A 350 -7.48 -34.75 -48.53
C LEU A 350 -8.07 -33.44 -49.06
N ALA A 351 -9.03 -33.49 -49.99
CA ALA A 351 -9.79 -32.31 -50.43
C ALA A 351 -10.65 -31.71 -49.29
N ALA A 352 -11.20 -32.55 -48.40
CA ALA A 352 -11.91 -32.10 -47.21
C ALA A 352 -10.98 -31.48 -46.14
N LEU A 353 -9.75 -31.99 -46.00
CA LEU A 353 -8.76 -31.42 -45.07
C LEU A 353 -8.17 -30.09 -45.60
N GLY A 354 -7.91 -29.98 -46.90
CA GLY A 354 -7.44 -28.72 -47.51
C GLY A 354 -8.45 -27.57 -47.42
N THR A 355 -9.75 -27.88 -47.41
CA THR A 355 -10.82 -26.87 -47.24
C THR A 355 -11.04 -26.48 -45.77
N ALA A 356 -10.78 -27.37 -44.80
CA ALA A 356 -10.82 -27.06 -43.37
C ALA A 356 -9.76 -26.03 -42.92
N PHE A 357 -8.69 -25.82 -43.71
CA PHE A 357 -7.65 -24.83 -43.40
C PHE A 357 -8.09 -23.37 -43.63
N LEU A 358 -9.13 -23.12 -44.42
CA LEU A 358 -9.62 -21.75 -44.69
C LEU A 358 -10.52 -21.19 -43.57
N PHE A 359 -11.09 -22.03 -42.69
CA PHE A 359 -11.91 -21.61 -41.56
C PHE A 359 -11.77 -22.58 -40.36
N GLY A 360 -10.81 -22.31 -39.46
CA GLY A 360 -10.51 -23.29 -38.40
C GLY A 360 -9.64 -22.86 -37.22
N ARG A 361 -9.78 -21.64 -36.67
CA ARG A 361 -9.25 -21.32 -35.32
C ARG A 361 -10.36 -21.36 -34.27
N GLY A 362 -10.47 -22.48 -33.57
CA GLY A 362 -11.41 -22.71 -32.46
C GLY A 362 -10.73 -23.38 -31.28
N LEU A 363 -10.83 -22.78 -30.10
CA LEU A 363 -10.24 -23.27 -28.84
C LEU A 363 -10.94 -24.54 -28.34
N VAL A 364 -10.19 -25.50 -27.81
CA VAL A 364 -10.75 -26.66 -27.06
C VAL A 364 -10.18 -26.67 -25.64
N PRO A 365 -11.03 -26.66 -24.59
CA PRO A 365 -10.60 -26.69 -23.20
C PRO A 365 -10.37 -28.13 -22.71
N TRP A 366 -9.43 -28.30 -21.78
CA TRP A 366 -9.03 -29.57 -21.19
C TRP A 366 -9.74 -29.80 -19.85
N SER A 367 -10.39 -30.96 -19.66
CA SER A 367 -10.91 -31.37 -18.35
C SER A 367 -10.87 -32.89 -18.09
N ARG A 368 -10.29 -33.21 -16.92
CA ARG A 368 -10.23 -34.46 -16.12
C ARG A 368 -10.86 -35.79 -16.59
N ARG A 369 -10.02 -36.84 -16.50
CA ARG A 369 -10.21 -38.08 -15.67
C ARG A 369 -8.80 -38.72 -15.50
N ARG A 370 -8.30 -39.31 -14.38
CA ARG A 370 -8.80 -40.34 -13.43
C ARG A 370 -9.20 -41.65 -14.14
N GLU A 371 -8.74 -42.84 -13.77
CA GLU A 371 -7.92 -43.33 -12.64
C GLU A 371 -7.32 -44.72 -13.02
N GLU A 372 -6.78 -45.51 -12.06
CA GLU A 372 -6.28 -46.93 -12.19
C GLU A 372 -4.89 -47.11 -12.87
N GLU A 373 -3.92 -47.94 -12.39
CA GLU A 373 -3.87 -48.89 -11.26
C GLU A 373 -2.41 -49.06 -10.70
N GLY A 374 -2.22 -49.73 -9.53
CA GLY A 374 -0.95 -49.85 -8.76
C GLY A 374 0.06 -50.94 -9.23
N PRO A 375 1.07 -51.38 -8.42
CA PRO A 375 1.11 -51.46 -6.93
C PRO A 375 2.47 -51.10 -6.21
N GLN A 376 2.49 -51.22 -4.88
CA GLN A 376 3.66 -51.34 -3.95
C GLN A 376 4.35 -52.74 -4.05
N PRO A 377 5.48 -53.11 -3.37
CA PRO A 377 6.17 -52.57 -2.15
C PRO A 377 7.73 -52.51 -2.38
N PRO A 378 8.68 -52.83 -1.45
CA PRO A 378 8.79 -52.82 0.04
C PRO A 378 9.85 -51.76 0.49
N GLY A 379 10.41 -51.64 1.71
CA GLY A 379 10.50 -52.42 2.94
C GLY A 379 11.92 -52.25 3.54
N GLU A 380 11.98 -52.00 4.84
CA GLU A 380 13.13 -51.69 5.74
C GLU A 380 14.40 -52.58 5.61
N PRO A 381 15.58 -52.15 6.13
CA PRO A 381 15.85 -52.34 7.57
C PRO A 381 16.64 -51.24 8.32
N THR A 382 16.45 -51.26 9.63
CA THR A 382 17.26 -50.62 10.69
C THR A 382 18.34 -51.55 11.26
N SER A 383 19.39 -50.97 11.82
CA SER A 383 20.27 -51.54 12.87
C SER A 383 20.96 -50.33 13.55
N GLU A 384 20.78 -50.05 14.85
CA GLU A 384 21.47 -50.68 16.01
C GLU A 384 22.99 -50.38 15.95
N GLU A 385 23.64 -49.74 16.93
CA GLU A 385 23.88 -50.06 18.37
C GLU A 385 24.40 -48.76 19.06
N GLU A 386 24.52 -48.54 20.39
CA GLU A 386 24.20 -49.25 21.65
C GLU A 386 24.11 -48.21 22.81
N ASN A 387 23.73 -48.58 24.04
CA ASN A 387 23.48 -47.64 25.17
C ASN A 387 23.60 -48.35 26.56
N PRO A 388 23.67 -47.64 27.72
CA PRO A 388 24.75 -46.82 28.27
C PRO A 388 25.70 -47.62 29.22
N PRO A 389 25.56 -47.80 30.58
CA PRO A 389 24.84 -47.10 31.69
C PRO A 389 25.73 -46.64 32.91
N GLY A 390 25.21 -45.70 33.74
CA GLY A 390 25.56 -45.53 35.18
C GLY A 390 26.87 -44.76 35.50
N GLU A 391 27.10 -44.11 36.67
CA GLU A 391 26.39 -43.90 37.95
C GLU A 391 26.78 -42.47 38.48
N ALA A 392 25.89 -41.66 39.05
CA ALA A 392 25.68 -41.43 40.51
C ALA A 392 26.90 -41.06 41.39
N GLU A 393 26.72 -39.98 42.18
CA GLU A 393 27.36 -39.58 43.47
C GLU A 393 28.09 -38.21 43.53
N ALA A 394 28.35 -37.78 44.78
CA ALA A 394 28.46 -36.39 45.25
C ALA A 394 29.92 -36.02 45.73
N PRO A 395 30.19 -34.82 46.30
CA PRO A 395 31.54 -34.22 46.42
C PRO A 395 32.21 -34.45 47.80
N PRO A 396 33.25 -33.69 48.26
CA PRO A 396 34.39 -33.00 47.63
C PRO A 396 35.74 -33.66 48.08
N PRO A 397 36.94 -33.01 48.07
CA PRO A 397 37.35 -32.16 49.22
C PRO A 397 38.43 -31.06 48.96
N ALA A 398 38.73 -30.26 50.01
CA ALA A 398 40.05 -29.69 50.40
C ALA A 398 40.83 -28.74 49.43
N GLU A 399 41.65 -27.77 49.87
CA GLU A 399 41.99 -27.25 51.21
C GLU A 399 42.52 -25.79 51.13
N SER A 400 42.59 -25.09 52.27
CA SER A 400 43.25 -23.78 52.43
C SER A 400 44.78 -23.93 52.66
N PRO A 401 45.60 -22.86 52.65
CA PRO A 401 45.78 -22.01 53.84
C PRO A 401 45.95 -20.49 53.50
N ALA A 402 45.29 -19.57 54.19
CA ALA A 402 45.59 -18.99 55.52
C ALA A 402 46.51 -17.76 55.48
N GLU A 403 46.05 -16.66 56.07
CA GLU A 403 46.80 -15.96 57.12
C GLU A 403 45.87 -15.08 57.97
N SER A 404 46.19 -14.97 59.26
CA SER A 404 45.58 -14.07 60.25
C SER A 404 46.67 -13.73 61.26
N PRO A 405 46.77 -12.47 61.70
CA PRO A 405 46.47 -12.16 63.12
C PRO A 405 45.83 -10.75 63.27
N SER A 406 45.31 -10.29 64.41
CA SER A 406 45.07 -10.88 65.73
C SER A 406 43.89 -10.15 66.40
N GLU A 407 43.01 -10.91 67.06
CA GLU A 407 42.70 -10.81 68.50
C GLU A 407 42.40 -9.44 69.16
N VAL A 408 41.18 -9.27 69.70
CA VAL A 408 40.86 -9.08 71.14
C VAL A 408 39.33 -9.21 71.34
N ALA A 409 38.89 -9.95 72.35
CA ALA A 409 37.55 -9.86 72.96
C ALA A 409 37.75 -9.61 74.47
N PRO A 410 36.89 -8.81 75.15
CA PRO A 410 35.57 -9.27 75.60
C PRO A 410 34.47 -8.19 75.47
N SER A 411 33.16 -8.49 75.44
CA SER A 411 32.35 -8.90 76.60
C SER A 411 30.90 -9.15 76.15
N ILE A 412 30.15 -10.06 76.79
CA ILE A 412 28.71 -10.28 76.49
C ILE A 412 27.83 -9.49 77.47
N PRO A 413 27.01 -8.53 77.01
CA PRO A 413 25.85 -8.05 77.77
C PRO A 413 24.62 -8.92 77.50
N SER A 414 23.75 -9.05 78.50
CA SER A 414 22.43 -9.69 78.37
C SER A 414 21.51 -8.92 77.40
N PRO A 415 20.50 -9.56 76.77
CA PRO A 415 19.66 -8.90 75.77
C PRO A 415 18.91 -7.72 76.40
N SER A 416 19.18 -6.51 75.89
CA SER A 416 18.39 -5.33 76.18
C SER A 416 16.97 -5.53 75.63
N THR A 417 15.96 -5.21 76.43
CA THR A 417 14.60 -5.05 75.92
C THR A 417 14.61 -3.96 74.84
N PRO A 418 13.96 -4.17 73.67
CA PRO A 418 13.96 -3.20 72.59
C PRO A 418 13.41 -1.87 73.08
N SER A 419 14.02 -0.77 72.63
CA SER A 419 13.66 0.58 73.06
C SER A 419 12.22 0.92 72.63
N VAL A 420 11.68 1.99 73.20
CA VAL A 420 10.36 2.49 72.78
C VAL A 420 10.37 2.86 71.29
N ASP A 421 11.48 3.42 70.80
CA ASP A 421 11.62 3.84 69.41
C ASP A 421 11.76 2.64 68.44
N ASP A 422 12.48 1.58 68.82
CA ASP A 422 12.53 0.32 68.03
C ASP A 422 11.13 -0.28 67.85
N ARG A 423 10.30 -0.18 68.90
CA ARG A 423 8.91 -0.66 68.88
C ARG A 423 8.02 0.23 68.00
N VAL A 424 8.21 1.54 68.07
CA VAL A 424 7.53 2.53 67.20
C VAL A 424 7.85 2.27 65.73
N SER A 425 9.12 2.18 65.33
CA SER A 425 9.50 1.92 63.93
C SER A 425 8.99 0.56 63.42
N LYS A 426 8.86 -0.45 64.29
CA LYS A 426 8.25 -1.74 63.94
C LYS A 426 6.72 -1.65 63.75
N ILE A 427 6.04 -0.74 64.45
CA ILE A 427 4.62 -0.44 64.28
C ILE A 427 4.39 0.39 63.00
N GLU A 428 5.22 1.38 62.74
CA GLU A 428 5.21 2.22 61.52
C GLU A 428 5.43 1.38 60.26
N SER A 429 6.48 0.55 60.23
CA SER A 429 6.75 -0.34 59.10
C SER A 429 5.68 -1.42 58.90
N ALA A 430 4.98 -1.85 59.96
CA ALA A 430 3.83 -2.75 59.83
C ALA A 430 2.59 -2.06 59.23
N PHE A 431 2.36 -0.78 59.55
CA PHE A 431 1.28 0.03 58.99
C PHE A 431 1.56 0.41 57.53
N ALA A 432 2.79 0.87 57.22
CA ALA A 432 3.22 1.16 55.84
C ALA A 432 3.16 -0.08 54.92
N ALA A 433 3.42 -1.27 55.46
CA ALA A 433 3.27 -2.53 54.74
C ALA A 433 1.84 -3.11 54.73
N GLY A 434 0.83 -2.35 55.19
CA GLY A 434 -0.58 -2.75 55.18
C GLY A 434 -0.95 -3.91 56.12
N ARG A 435 -0.04 -4.34 57.00
CA ARG A 435 -0.24 -5.52 57.87
C ARG A 435 -1.07 -5.24 59.11
N ILE A 436 -1.27 -3.96 59.46
CA ILE A 436 -2.16 -3.50 60.52
C ILE A 436 -2.99 -2.32 60.01
N GLY A 437 -4.27 -2.25 60.38
CA GLY A 437 -5.14 -1.13 60.03
C GLY A 437 -4.86 0.14 60.84
N ARG A 438 -5.36 1.30 60.37
CA ARG A 438 -5.08 2.62 60.96
C ARG A 438 -5.47 2.73 62.45
N GLU A 439 -6.58 2.12 62.87
CA GLU A 439 -6.95 2.08 64.28
C GLU A 439 -5.96 1.29 65.15
N ALA A 440 -5.45 0.16 64.65
CA ALA A 440 -4.48 -0.67 65.37
C ALA A 440 -3.13 0.05 65.47
N TYR A 441 -2.71 0.70 64.37
CA TYR A 441 -1.54 1.58 64.34
C TYR A 441 -1.65 2.72 65.37
N ALA A 442 -2.74 3.49 65.34
CA ALA A 442 -2.97 4.60 66.26
C ALA A 442 -3.04 4.15 67.74
N ARG A 443 -3.67 3.00 68.01
CA ARG A 443 -3.77 2.41 69.36
C ARG A 443 -2.40 1.96 69.88
N ASN A 444 -1.60 1.33 69.04
CA ASN A 444 -0.26 0.85 69.40
C ASN A 444 0.73 2.00 69.63
N LEU A 445 0.66 3.09 68.86
CA LEU A 445 1.46 4.29 69.10
C LEU A 445 1.11 4.98 70.43
N ARG A 446 -0.18 5.17 70.72
CA ARG A 446 -0.62 5.75 72.00
C ARG A 446 -0.21 4.90 73.21
N ALA A 447 -0.24 3.57 73.08
CA ALA A 447 0.26 2.65 74.11
C ALA A 447 1.78 2.75 74.36
N LEU A 448 2.53 3.43 73.48
CA LEU A 448 3.94 3.76 73.61
C LEU A 448 4.19 5.25 73.93
N GLY A 449 3.14 6.03 74.20
CA GLY A 449 3.25 7.46 74.50
C GLY A 449 3.57 8.34 73.29
N ARG A 450 3.38 7.85 72.06
CA ARG A 450 3.51 8.63 70.82
C ARG A 450 2.12 8.99 70.28
N GLU A 451 1.91 10.27 69.94
CA GLU A 451 0.69 10.72 69.28
C GLU A 451 0.70 10.29 67.81
N PRO A 452 -0.33 9.59 67.29
CA PRO A 452 -0.40 9.23 65.88
C PRO A 452 -0.65 10.49 65.02
N PRO A 453 -0.06 10.57 63.81
CA PRO A 453 -0.23 11.73 62.94
C PRO A 453 -1.70 11.95 62.55
N PRO A 454 -2.14 13.21 62.43
CA PRO A 454 -3.53 13.55 62.16
C PRO A 454 -4.03 12.94 60.85
N GLU A 455 -5.35 12.74 60.80
CA GLU A 455 -6.03 12.24 59.61
C GLU A 455 -6.07 13.35 58.56
N VAL A 456 -5.29 13.18 57.48
CA VAL A 456 -5.46 13.99 56.28
C VAL A 456 -6.83 13.62 55.72
N PRO A 457 -7.79 14.55 55.58
CA PRO A 457 -9.09 14.25 55.02
C PRO A 457 -8.92 13.71 53.61
N GLU A 458 -9.65 12.64 53.26
CA GLU A 458 -9.67 12.14 51.89
C GLU A 458 -10.08 13.28 50.94
N PRO A 459 -9.40 13.46 49.80
CA PRO A 459 -9.80 14.47 48.84
C PRO A 459 -11.22 14.18 48.38
N GLU A 460 -12.08 15.20 48.34
CA GLU A 460 -13.43 15.05 47.78
C GLU A 460 -13.33 14.40 46.40
N PRO A 461 -14.17 13.39 46.10
CA PRO A 461 -14.12 12.73 44.80
C PRO A 461 -14.29 13.78 43.70
N PRO A 462 -13.43 13.79 42.67
CA PRO A 462 -13.43 14.84 41.67
C PRO A 462 -14.83 14.94 41.07
N ALA A 463 -15.34 16.18 40.98
CA ALA A 463 -16.69 16.47 40.48
C ALA A 463 -16.96 15.64 39.21
N PRO A 464 -18.13 14.95 39.14
CA PRO A 464 -18.34 13.87 38.18
C PRO A 464 -17.98 14.35 36.79
N GLN A 465 -16.94 13.74 36.22
CA GLN A 465 -16.46 14.13 34.90
C GLN A 465 -17.64 14.01 33.93
N PRO A 466 -17.94 15.06 33.14
CA PRO A 466 -19.10 15.02 32.26
C PRO A 466 -18.98 13.82 31.35
N SER A 467 -20.07 13.05 31.28
CA SER A 467 -20.16 11.82 30.53
C SER A 467 -19.78 12.03 29.08
N THR A 468 -19.38 10.96 28.38
CA THR A 468 -19.02 11.06 26.96
C THR A 468 -20.16 11.66 26.13
N ALA A 469 -21.42 11.44 26.52
CA ALA A 469 -22.59 12.09 25.93
C ALA A 469 -22.57 13.63 26.14
N GLU A 470 -22.46 14.10 27.38
CA GLU A 470 -22.44 15.55 27.70
C GLU A 470 -21.22 16.29 27.10
N ARG A 471 -20.11 15.59 26.87
CA ARG A 471 -18.94 16.11 26.14
C ARG A 471 -19.24 16.25 24.65
N VAL A 472 -19.89 15.26 24.04
CA VAL A 472 -20.31 15.30 22.63
C VAL A 472 -21.39 16.36 22.40
N ASP A 473 -22.35 16.53 23.29
CA ASP A 473 -23.37 17.57 23.20
C ASP A 473 -22.76 18.98 23.30
N ARG A 474 -21.76 19.17 24.18
CA ARG A 474 -20.99 20.43 24.22
C ARG A 474 -20.20 20.69 22.96
N LEU A 475 -19.54 19.68 22.40
CA LEU A 475 -18.82 19.78 21.12
C LEU A 475 -19.79 20.12 19.98
N ARG A 476 -20.98 19.50 19.94
CA ARG A 476 -22.01 19.77 18.94
C ARG A 476 -22.52 21.21 19.05
N ALA A 477 -22.89 21.65 20.26
CA ALA A 477 -23.34 23.03 20.48
C ALA A 477 -22.25 24.06 20.14
N ALA A 478 -20.98 23.76 20.40
CA ALA A 478 -19.87 24.63 19.99
C ALA A 478 -19.69 24.70 18.47
N PHE A 479 -19.88 23.58 17.76
CA PHE A 479 -19.84 23.53 16.29
C PHE A 479 -21.04 24.25 15.65
N GLU A 480 -22.26 24.01 16.16
CA GLU A 480 -23.50 24.69 15.70
C GLU A 480 -23.46 26.21 15.97
N GLN A 481 -22.79 26.65 17.02
CA GLN A 481 -22.53 28.07 17.31
C GLN A 481 -21.33 28.66 16.53
N GLY A 482 -20.70 27.90 15.62
CA GLY A 482 -19.55 28.34 14.83
C GLY A 482 -18.27 28.62 15.63
N ARG A 483 -18.19 28.14 16.89
CA ARG A 483 -17.05 28.39 17.80
C ARG A 483 -15.85 27.47 17.56
N ILE A 484 -16.05 26.36 16.85
CA ILE A 484 -15.00 25.42 16.45
C ILE A 484 -15.18 25.04 14.98
N THR A 485 -14.09 24.77 14.27
CA THR A 485 -14.17 24.32 12.87
C THR A 485 -14.67 22.87 12.80
N ARG A 486 -15.05 22.44 11.60
CA ARG A 486 -15.52 21.08 11.34
C ARG A 486 -14.45 20.03 11.66
N GLU A 487 -13.22 20.31 11.26
CA GLU A 487 -12.05 19.45 11.47
C GLU A 487 -11.74 19.31 12.97
N ALA A 488 -11.89 20.40 13.73
CA ALA A 488 -11.75 20.38 15.18
C ALA A 488 -12.87 19.58 15.88
N TYR A 489 -14.12 19.70 15.40
CA TYR A 489 -15.25 18.90 15.90
C TYR A 489 -15.05 17.40 15.62
N GLU A 490 -14.72 17.02 14.38
CA GLU A 490 -14.48 15.63 13.96
C GLU A 490 -13.25 15.02 14.66
N SER A 491 -12.16 15.79 14.85
CA SER A 491 -10.98 15.35 15.61
C SER A 491 -11.31 15.10 17.09
N ASN A 492 -12.06 16.00 17.73
CA ASN A 492 -12.42 15.85 19.15
C ASN A 492 -13.44 14.72 19.39
N LEU A 493 -14.37 14.47 18.46
CA LEU A 493 -15.23 13.27 18.47
C LEU A 493 -14.41 11.98 18.38
N THR A 494 -13.42 11.95 17.48
CA THR A 494 -12.52 10.79 17.31
C THR A 494 -11.71 10.52 18.59
N LYS A 495 -11.21 11.57 19.26
CA LYS A 495 -10.54 11.47 20.57
C LYS A 495 -11.44 10.97 21.70
N LEU A 496 -12.77 11.13 21.58
CA LEU A 496 -13.77 10.57 22.50
C LEU A 496 -14.24 9.16 22.11
N GLY A 497 -13.62 8.53 21.10
CA GLY A 497 -13.95 7.18 20.66
C GLY A 497 -15.29 7.06 19.92
N MET A 498 -15.90 8.17 19.50
CA MET A 498 -17.15 8.18 18.75
C MET A 498 -16.89 8.49 17.26
N ALA A 499 -17.46 7.67 16.38
CA ALA A 499 -17.52 7.99 14.96
C ALA A 499 -18.40 9.22 14.73
N ALA A 500 -17.95 10.16 13.91
CA ALA A 500 -18.69 11.39 13.64
C ALA A 500 -20.04 11.11 12.94
N ALA A 501 -21.13 11.20 13.70
CA ALA A 501 -22.47 11.28 13.13
C ALA A 501 -22.60 12.63 12.40
N ALA A 502 -22.80 12.58 11.08
CA ALA A 502 -22.89 13.78 10.25
C ALA A 502 -24.05 14.69 10.74
N PRO A 503 -23.77 15.97 11.06
CA PRO A 503 -24.84 16.91 11.41
C PRO A 503 -25.72 17.21 10.18
N PRO A 504 -26.98 17.63 10.39
CA PRO A 504 -27.88 17.94 9.28
C PRO A 504 -27.29 19.05 8.40
N ALA A 505 -27.43 18.86 7.09
CA ALA A 505 -27.06 19.85 6.09
C ALA A 505 -27.74 21.21 6.36
N PRO A 506 -27.03 22.37 6.27
CA PRO A 506 -27.68 23.68 6.34
C PRO A 506 -28.81 23.76 5.32
N SER A 507 -29.88 24.48 5.66
CA SER A 507 -31.13 24.47 4.91
C SER A 507 -30.94 24.95 3.47
N SER A 508 -31.87 24.57 2.59
CA SER A 508 -31.88 25.00 1.20
C SER A 508 -31.77 26.52 1.06
N ASP A 509 -32.49 27.24 1.91
CA ASP A 509 -32.73 28.67 1.76
C ASP A 509 -31.48 29.48 2.17
N GLU A 510 -30.77 29.04 3.22
CA GLU A 510 -29.50 29.62 3.68
C GLU A 510 -28.37 29.49 2.64
N ARG A 511 -28.41 28.46 1.79
CA ARG A 511 -27.43 28.23 0.72
C ARG A 511 -27.68 29.08 -0.53
N VAL A 512 -28.93 29.52 -0.75
CA VAL A 512 -29.34 30.24 -1.97
C VAL A 512 -29.16 31.76 -1.83
N ALA A 513 -29.44 32.32 -0.64
CA ALA A 513 -29.38 33.78 -0.43
C ALA A 513 -28.04 34.46 -0.88
N PRO A 514 -26.85 33.87 -0.69
CA PRO A 514 -25.58 34.45 -1.16
C PRO A 514 -25.42 34.43 -2.69
N LEU A 515 -26.01 33.44 -3.36
CA LEU A 515 -25.98 33.31 -4.81
C LEU A 515 -26.99 34.24 -5.48
N GLU A 516 -28.19 34.36 -4.90
CA GLU A 516 -29.24 35.22 -5.45
C GLU A 516 -28.86 36.71 -5.37
N SER A 517 -28.25 37.12 -4.25
CA SER A 517 -27.68 38.47 -4.10
C SER A 517 -26.55 38.72 -5.11
N ALA A 518 -25.60 37.79 -5.25
CA ALA A 518 -24.53 37.90 -6.24
C ALA A 518 -25.05 38.00 -7.70
N PHE A 519 -26.15 37.31 -8.02
CA PHE A 519 -26.80 37.39 -9.33
C PHE A 519 -27.51 38.73 -9.55
N ARG A 520 -28.32 39.20 -8.58
CA ARG A 520 -29.02 40.50 -8.64
C ARG A 520 -28.05 41.69 -8.73
N GLU A 521 -26.86 41.57 -8.14
CA GLU A 521 -25.78 42.56 -8.24
C GLU A 521 -24.92 42.41 -9.50
N GLY A 522 -25.22 41.45 -10.39
CA GLY A 522 -24.47 41.23 -11.63
C GLY A 522 -23.05 40.67 -11.43
N ARG A 523 -22.71 40.19 -10.23
CA ARG A 523 -21.39 39.60 -9.91
C ARG A 523 -21.21 38.20 -10.47
N ILE A 524 -22.30 37.52 -10.85
CA ILE A 524 -22.29 36.24 -11.56
C ILE A 524 -23.30 36.27 -12.71
N THR A 525 -23.02 35.53 -13.79
CA THR A 525 -23.95 35.38 -14.93
C THR A 525 -25.14 34.50 -14.59
N GLU A 526 -26.22 34.58 -15.37
CA GLU A 526 -27.41 33.75 -15.15
C GLU A 526 -27.11 32.25 -15.25
N ASP A 527 -26.25 31.84 -16.20
CA ASP A 527 -25.81 30.45 -16.34
C ASP A 527 -24.99 29.99 -15.13
N ALA A 528 -24.13 30.86 -14.58
CA ALA A 528 -23.37 30.56 -13.37
C ALA A 528 -24.28 30.49 -12.13
N TYR A 529 -25.31 31.33 -12.04
CA TYR A 529 -26.32 31.26 -10.99
C TYR A 529 -27.13 29.95 -11.06
N ARG A 530 -27.62 29.59 -12.25
CA ARG A 530 -28.34 28.34 -12.50
C ARG A 530 -27.48 27.10 -12.23
N ALA A 531 -26.22 27.09 -12.67
CA ALA A 531 -25.28 25.99 -12.42
C ALA A 531 -24.95 25.82 -10.93
N ASN A 532 -24.83 26.92 -10.17
CA ASN A 532 -24.63 26.84 -8.72
C ASN A 532 -25.91 26.41 -7.97
N LEU A 533 -27.09 26.85 -8.40
CA LEU A 533 -28.38 26.34 -7.88
C LEU A 533 -28.55 24.82 -8.13
N ALA A 534 -28.17 24.35 -9.32
CA ALA A 534 -28.16 22.92 -9.65
C ALA A 534 -27.19 22.13 -8.75
N ARG A 535 -25.96 22.64 -8.55
CA ARG A 535 -24.97 22.07 -7.62
C ARG A 535 -25.42 22.04 -6.16
N LEU A 536 -26.31 22.95 -5.75
CA LEU A 536 -26.94 22.96 -4.43
C LEU A 536 -28.20 22.08 -4.33
N GLY A 537 -28.63 21.46 -5.43
CA GLY A 537 -29.79 20.56 -5.48
C GLY A 537 -31.16 21.25 -5.54
N LEU A 538 -31.21 22.53 -5.96
CA LEU A 538 -32.42 23.36 -5.94
C LEU A 538 -32.87 23.82 -7.33
N GLY A 539 -32.36 23.17 -8.38
CA GLY A 539 -32.82 23.34 -9.76
C GLY A 539 -33.98 22.41 -10.12
N VAL A 540 -34.86 22.84 -11.03
CA VAL A 540 -35.95 22.00 -11.55
C VAL A 540 -35.36 20.82 -12.35
N SER A 541 -35.90 19.63 -12.09
CA SER A 541 -35.31 18.34 -12.45
C SER A 541 -35.06 18.12 -13.96
N SER A 542 -33.78 17.96 -14.31
CA SER A 542 -33.33 17.09 -15.41
C SER A 542 -32.22 16.19 -14.86
N GLU A 543 -32.37 14.86 -14.95
CA GLU A 543 -31.45 13.88 -14.36
C GLU A 543 -29.99 14.13 -14.77
N GLU A 544 -29.12 14.42 -13.81
CA GLU A 544 -27.67 14.37 -14.00
C GLU A 544 -27.12 13.01 -13.48
N PRO A 545 -26.15 12.37 -14.18
CA PRO A 545 -25.77 10.97 -13.90
C PRO A 545 -25.02 10.80 -12.56
N PRO A 546 -24.77 9.55 -12.09
CA PRO A 546 -23.83 9.32 -11.01
C PRO A 546 -22.46 9.93 -11.34
N ALA A 547 -21.73 10.34 -10.29
CA ALA A 547 -20.47 11.09 -10.35
C ALA A 547 -19.53 10.64 -11.49
N PRO A 548 -18.87 11.58 -12.19
CA PRO A 548 -18.03 11.25 -13.33
C PRO A 548 -17.03 10.16 -12.92
N PRO A 549 -16.99 9.01 -13.60
CA PRO A 549 -15.97 8.02 -13.34
C PRO A 549 -14.62 8.69 -13.58
N SER A 550 -13.59 8.33 -12.79
CA SER A 550 -12.22 8.76 -13.14
C SER A 550 -11.95 8.47 -14.62
N ASP A 551 -11.14 9.28 -15.31
CA ASP A 551 -10.88 9.12 -16.75
C ASP A 551 -10.46 7.67 -17.12
N LYS A 552 -9.81 6.98 -16.17
CA LYS A 552 -9.44 5.57 -16.24
C LYS A 552 -10.64 4.62 -16.30
N ALA A 553 -11.70 4.88 -15.52
CA ALA A 553 -12.93 4.10 -15.53
C ALA A 553 -13.79 4.36 -16.78
N VAL A 554 -13.84 5.60 -17.29
CA VAL A 554 -14.44 5.91 -18.60
C VAL A 554 -13.69 5.18 -19.72
N ALA A 555 -12.36 5.22 -19.70
CA ALA A 555 -11.52 4.51 -20.67
C ALA A 555 -11.69 2.98 -20.61
N LEU A 556 -11.87 2.41 -19.40
CA LEU A 556 -12.15 0.98 -19.20
C LEU A 556 -13.54 0.58 -19.73
N GLU A 557 -14.58 1.38 -19.46
CA GLU A 557 -15.95 1.13 -19.97
C GLU A 557 -15.97 1.19 -21.51
N ASN A 558 -15.32 2.19 -22.11
CA ASN A 558 -15.23 2.31 -23.57
C ASN A 558 -14.43 1.15 -24.17
N ALA A 559 -13.29 0.77 -23.57
CA ALA A 559 -12.53 -0.39 -24.01
C ALA A 559 -13.32 -1.71 -23.91
N TYR A 560 -14.20 -1.85 -22.91
CA TYR A 560 -15.07 -3.02 -22.79
C TYR A 560 -16.19 -3.01 -23.85
N ARG A 561 -16.87 -1.87 -24.05
CA ARG A 561 -17.92 -1.71 -25.08
C ARG A 561 -17.43 -1.94 -26.50
N GLU A 562 -16.20 -1.51 -26.79
CA GLU A 562 -15.54 -1.71 -28.09
C GLU A 562 -14.93 -3.12 -28.23
N GLY A 563 -15.13 -4.02 -27.27
CA GLY A 563 -14.61 -5.39 -27.29
C GLY A 563 -13.09 -5.52 -27.14
N ARG A 564 -12.38 -4.40 -26.84
CA ARG A 564 -10.91 -4.35 -26.70
C ARG A 564 -10.40 -5.02 -25.42
N ILE A 565 -11.25 -5.20 -24.41
CA ILE A 565 -10.96 -5.99 -23.21
C ILE A 565 -12.11 -6.94 -22.88
N SER A 566 -11.79 -8.11 -22.33
CA SER A 566 -12.81 -9.05 -21.86
C SER A 566 -13.49 -8.54 -20.58
N ARG A 567 -14.71 -9.00 -20.32
CA ARG A 567 -15.49 -8.61 -19.13
C ARG A 567 -14.74 -8.87 -17.81
N ALA A 568 -14.08 -10.01 -17.69
CA ALA A 568 -13.26 -10.35 -16.52
C ALA A 568 -12.07 -9.38 -16.33
N MET A 569 -11.49 -8.89 -17.43
CA MET A 569 -10.41 -7.90 -17.39
C MET A 569 -10.93 -6.50 -17.00
N TYR A 570 -12.14 -6.14 -17.45
CA TYR A 570 -12.84 -4.92 -17.06
C TYR A 570 -13.17 -4.91 -15.56
N GLU A 571 -13.80 -5.97 -15.05
CA GLU A 571 -14.16 -6.12 -13.63
C GLU A 571 -12.92 -6.15 -12.71
N ALA A 572 -11.86 -6.86 -13.11
CA ALA A 572 -10.60 -6.88 -12.35
C ALA A 572 -9.89 -5.51 -12.31
N ASN A 573 -9.98 -4.72 -13.38
CA ASN A 573 -9.40 -3.37 -13.41
C ASN A 573 -10.22 -2.35 -12.61
N LEU A 574 -11.55 -2.47 -12.58
CA LEU A 574 -12.42 -1.70 -11.69
C LEU A 574 -12.11 -1.99 -10.21
N ALA A 575 -12.03 -3.27 -9.83
CA ALA A 575 -11.68 -3.67 -8.47
C ALA A 575 -10.32 -3.11 -8.02
N ARG A 576 -9.32 -3.08 -8.91
CA ARG A 576 -8.00 -2.45 -8.67
C ARG A 576 -8.04 -0.93 -8.50
N LEU A 577 -9.06 -0.26 -9.04
CA LEU A 577 -9.29 1.17 -8.85
C LEU A 577 -10.12 1.47 -7.59
N GLY A 578 -10.53 0.45 -6.81
CA GLY A 578 -11.46 0.61 -5.69
C GLY A 578 -12.87 1.01 -6.13
N LEU A 579 -13.18 0.87 -7.43
CA LEU A 579 -14.47 1.26 -8.01
C LEU A 579 -15.37 0.01 -8.12
N PRO A 580 -16.63 0.06 -7.65
CA PRO A 580 -17.55 -1.06 -7.79
C PRO A 580 -17.84 -1.30 -9.26
N ALA A 581 -17.82 -2.57 -9.69
CA ALA A 581 -18.23 -2.92 -11.03
C ALA A 581 -19.73 -2.58 -11.24
N PRO A 582 -20.12 -2.06 -12.41
CA PRO A 582 -21.53 -1.75 -12.67
C PRO A 582 -22.34 -3.05 -12.65
N ALA A 583 -23.20 -3.20 -11.65
CA ALA A 583 -24.06 -4.36 -11.46
C ALA A 583 -24.77 -4.72 -12.79
N THR A 584 -24.79 -6.00 -13.15
CA THR A 584 -25.48 -6.45 -14.38
C THR A 584 -27.00 -6.26 -14.25
N PRO A 585 -27.76 -6.33 -15.37
CA PRO A 585 -29.21 -6.46 -15.30
C PRO A 585 -29.65 -7.68 -14.46
N GLU A 586 -28.86 -8.76 -14.41
CA GLU A 586 -29.13 -9.90 -13.52
C GLU A 586 -28.87 -9.57 -12.04
N ASP A 587 -27.78 -8.88 -11.69
CA ASP A 587 -27.46 -8.48 -10.31
C ASP A 587 -28.45 -7.44 -9.77
N ARG A 588 -28.81 -6.45 -10.60
CA ARG A 588 -29.85 -5.47 -10.31
C ARG A 588 -31.21 -6.14 -10.15
N GLY A 589 -31.52 -7.15 -10.99
CA GLY A 589 -32.74 -7.95 -10.88
C GLY A 589 -32.79 -8.72 -9.57
N ALA A 590 -31.71 -9.40 -9.19
CA ALA A 590 -31.59 -10.11 -7.92
C ALA A 590 -31.62 -9.18 -6.69
N ALA A 591 -31.08 -7.96 -6.79
CA ALA A 591 -31.19 -6.95 -5.74
C ALA A 591 -32.63 -6.40 -5.61
N LEU A 592 -33.30 -6.17 -6.74
CA LEU A 592 -34.70 -5.76 -6.81
C LEU A 592 -35.64 -6.84 -6.25
N ARG A 593 -35.41 -8.13 -6.57
CA ARG A 593 -36.13 -9.29 -6.02
C ARG A 593 -35.99 -9.35 -4.49
N ARG A 594 -34.76 -9.26 -3.97
CA ARG A 594 -34.48 -9.22 -2.52
C ARG A 594 -35.11 -8.03 -1.80
N ALA A 595 -35.19 -6.86 -2.45
CA ALA A 595 -35.87 -5.70 -1.88
C ALA A 595 -37.39 -5.90 -1.80
N PHE A 596 -37.99 -6.55 -2.80
CA PHE A 596 -39.41 -6.90 -2.81
C PHE A 596 -39.75 -7.98 -1.77
N GLU A 597 -38.97 -9.06 -1.70
CA GLU A 597 -39.15 -10.13 -0.71
C GLU A 597 -38.96 -9.65 0.73
N ALA A 598 -38.04 -8.70 0.96
CA ALA A 598 -37.87 -8.04 2.25
C ALA A 598 -38.93 -6.96 2.56
N GLY A 599 -39.99 -6.84 1.74
CA GLY A 599 -41.09 -5.89 1.94
C GLY A 599 -40.72 -4.42 1.77
N ARG A 600 -39.54 -4.09 1.22
CA ARG A 600 -39.03 -2.71 1.11
C ARG A 600 -39.54 -1.96 -0.11
N ILE A 601 -40.14 -2.65 -1.08
CA ILE A 601 -40.76 -2.06 -2.27
C ILE A 601 -42.11 -2.75 -2.55
N ALA A 602 -43.09 -1.98 -3.02
CA ALA A 602 -44.42 -2.50 -3.34
C ALA A 602 -44.41 -3.35 -4.64
N PRO A 603 -45.40 -4.27 -4.83
CA PRO A 603 -45.48 -5.10 -6.03
C PRO A 603 -45.46 -4.29 -7.34
N ALA A 604 -46.20 -3.19 -7.42
CA ALA A 604 -46.21 -2.32 -8.61
C ALA A 604 -44.83 -1.73 -8.91
N THR A 605 -44.13 -1.27 -7.88
CA THR A 605 -42.77 -0.72 -7.98
C THR A 605 -41.74 -1.78 -8.37
N TYR A 606 -41.87 -3.01 -7.88
CA TYR A 606 -41.05 -4.15 -8.28
C TYR A 606 -41.23 -4.46 -9.77
N ALA A 607 -42.47 -4.69 -10.22
CA ALA A 607 -42.75 -5.07 -11.60
C ALA A 607 -42.40 -3.96 -12.60
N GLN A 608 -42.69 -2.69 -12.30
CA GLN A 608 -42.32 -1.56 -13.16
C GLN A 608 -40.80 -1.41 -13.32
N ASN A 609 -40.03 -1.56 -12.25
CA ASN A 609 -38.57 -1.52 -12.33
C ASN A 609 -38.00 -2.73 -13.06
N LEU A 610 -38.59 -3.91 -12.91
CA LEU A 610 -38.16 -5.13 -13.61
C LEU A 610 -38.39 -5.03 -15.12
N VAL A 611 -39.54 -4.53 -15.56
CA VAL A 611 -39.86 -4.24 -16.97
C VAL A 611 -38.87 -3.24 -17.56
N ARG A 612 -38.62 -2.11 -16.86
CA ARG A 612 -37.64 -1.09 -17.29
C ARG A 612 -36.22 -1.65 -17.38
N MET A 613 -35.82 -2.49 -16.43
CA MET A 613 -34.47 -3.08 -16.36
C MET A 613 -34.21 -4.14 -17.42
N LEU A 614 -35.24 -4.91 -17.81
CA LEU A 614 -35.12 -5.92 -18.85
C LEU A 614 -35.25 -5.36 -20.27
N GLY A 615 -35.58 -4.06 -20.43
CA GLY A 615 -35.71 -3.40 -21.72
C GLY A 615 -36.96 -3.79 -22.51
N VAL A 616 -38.00 -4.29 -21.83
CA VAL A 616 -39.24 -4.82 -22.44
C VAL A 616 -40.44 -3.89 -22.22
N ALA A 617 -40.20 -2.61 -21.94
CA ALA A 617 -41.25 -1.63 -21.64
C ALA A 617 -42.18 -1.33 -22.83
N ASP A 618 -41.66 -1.46 -24.05
CA ASP A 618 -42.39 -1.19 -25.29
C ASP A 618 -43.19 -2.42 -25.80
N ASP A 619 -43.06 -3.59 -25.17
CA ASP A 619 -43.86 -4.77 -25.50
C ASP A 619 -45.22 -4.70 -24.78
N PRO A 620 -46.37 -4.67 -25.50
CA PRO A 620 -47.69 -4.60 -24.87
C PRO A 620 -48.01 -5.79 -23.94
N ARG A 621 -47.32 -6.93 -24.10
CA ARG A 621 -47.45 -8.10 -23.22
C ARG A 621 -46.82 -7.85 -21.84
N ALA A 622 -45.81 -6.97 -21.74
CA ALA A 622 -45.19 -6.63 -20.47
C ALA A 622 -46.15 -5.88 -19.53
N GLU A 623 -47.02 -5.03 -20.07
CA GLU A 623 -48.05 -4.33 -19.29
C GLU A 623 -49.12 -5.29 -18.74
N THR A 624 -49.50 -6.29 -19.55
CA THR A 624 -50.43 -7.35 -19.12
C THR A 624 -49.82 -8.19 -17.99
N LEU A 625 -48.54 -8.55 -18.10
CA LEU A 625 -47.80 -9.26 -17.05
C LEU A 625 -47.65 -8.42 -15.78
N ARG A 626 -47.34 -7.14 -15.90
CA ARG A 626 -47.27 -6.19 -14.77
C ARG A 626 -48.60 -6.13 -14.03
N SER A 627 -49.69 -5.94 -14.76
CA SER A 627 -51.06 -5.85 -14.21
C SER A 627 -51.46 -7.13 -13.48
N ALA A 628 -51.25 -8.29 -14.13
CA ALA A 628 -51.53 -9.60 -13.54
C ALA A 628 -50.73 -9.84 -12.25
N PHE A 629 -49.48 -9.38 -12.18
CA PHE A 629 -48.67 -9.48 -10.96
C PHE A 629 -49.16 -8.53 -9.85
N THR A 630 -49.49 -7.28 -10.17
CA THR A 630 -49.99 -6.32 -9.17
C THR A 630 -51.33 -6.71 -8.58
N GLU A 631 -52.14 -7.47 -9.32
CA GLU A 631 -53.40 -8.04 -8.85
C GLU A 631 -53.23 -9.41 -8.16
N GLY A 632 -51.99 -9.92 -8.01
CA GLY A 632 -51.70 -11.21 -7.38
C GLY A 632 -52.11 -12.44 -8.21
N ARG A 633 -52.42 -12.28 -9.50
CA ARG A 633 -52.80 -13.37 -10.41
C ARG A 633 -51.61 -14.22 -10.88
N ILE A 634 -50.39 -13.70 -10.76
CA ILE A 634 -49.12 -14.42 -10.97
C ILE A 634 -48.12 -14.05 -9.87
N ASP A 635 -47.22 -14.97 -9.53
CA ASP A 635 -46.11 -14.71 -8.62
C ASP A 635 -44.92 -14.01 -9.32
N ALA A 636 -43.92 -13.61 -8.53
CA ALA A 636 -42.77 -12.85 -9.01
C ALA A 636 -41.80 -13.69 -9.86
N ASP A 637 -41.71 -15.01 -9.63
CA ASP A 637 -40.84 -15.89 -10.41
C ASP A 637 -41.44 -16.13 -11.80
N LEU A 638 -42.76 -16.27 -11.88
CA LEU A 638 -43.51 -16.38 -13.12
C LEU A 638 -43.51 -15.06 -13.89
N LEU A 639 -43.61 -13.91 -13.22
CA LEU A 639 -43.39 -12.59 -13.82
C LEU A 639 -42.00 -12.49 -14.44
N GLU A 640 -40.94 -12.73 -13.65
CA GLU A 640 -39.56 -12.57 -14.11
C GLU A 640 -39.22 -13.54 -15.25
N LYS A 641 -39.66 -14.81 -15.16
CA LYS A 641 -39.48 -15.81 -16.21
C LYS A 641 -40.16 -15.42 -17.52
N ASN A 642 -41.35 -14.83 -17.48
CA ASN A 642 -42.06 -14.40 -18.67
C ASN A 642 -41.45 -13.12 -19.27
N LEU A 643 -41.08 -12.11 -18.46
CA LEU A 643 -40.39 -10.92 -18.95
C LEU A 643 -39.01 -11.25 -19.54
N ARG A 644 -38.25 -12.19 -18.95
CA ARG A 644 -36.98 -12.68 -19.54
C ARG A 644 -37.18 -13.40 -20.87
N ARG A 645 -38.31 -14.09 -21.08
CA ARG A 645 -38.69 -14.69 -22.38
C ARG A 645 -39.03 -13.64 -23.43
N LEU A 646 -39.75 -12.57 -23.05
CA LEU A 646 -40.02 -11.42 -23.93
C LEU A 646 -38.74 -10.67 -24.36
N ARG A 647 -37.62 -10.85 -23.64
CA ARG A 647 -36.30 -10.32 -24.02
C ARG A 647 -35.52 -11.26 -24.98
N GLN A 648 -35.99 -12.49 -25.20
CA GLN A 648 -35.24 -13.54 -25.92
C GLN A 648 -35.87 -13.93 -27.27
N GLY A 649 -37.08 -13.48 -27.58
CA GLY A 649 -37.78 -13.72 -28.84
C GLY A 649 -38.61 -12.52 -29.25
#